data_AF-A0AA96JK75-F1
#
_entry.id   AF-A0AA96JK75-F1
#
_cell.length_a   1.000
_cell.length_b   1.000
_cell.length_c   1.000
_cell.angle_alpha   90.00
_cell.angle_beta   90.00
_cell.angle_gamma   90.00
#
_symmetry.space_group_name_H-M   'P 1'
#
loop_
_entity.id
_entity.type
_entity.pdbx_description
1 polymer ?
#
loop_
_entity_poly.entity_id
_entity_poly.type
_entity_poly.pdbx_seq_one_letter_code
_entity_poly.pdbx_strand_id
1 'polypeptide(L)'
;MAGRRNDGVLAVWAEAQRQQQRREEARWRAEAAEERRREREAREAQRAAARGEREALRAYQQAREAEAARRTAELDGRVEELRGLLAAGLGRPAFSPQALLAPRTLPPFEPGRLGEPVPMPDQARYQVPPPDPVQARNPGVWQQYEQYVAQARARFEQDWYAAQAAEADRQRRLAEYHGQYLEWVAQHRRQDEERAAGTRELLHRLRAGEAEAVQEYFSAVLYGSAGWPEGFPHRLVAAWEASTRQLVVNWELPGADVVPSSARVRYVKADDREAEVARPATERKALYKEVLAQSALRVVTELFRADGDGLLASVVLNGFVRGIDPATGREAERFLSTVTVDRAEFAGLALDRVAAVECFQGLGGKLSARPERLDEVRPDRLPETVGGSVAGQGGEEEPDLFEMDPIEFEELIAELFRLRGFRVMTTARSGDAGVDVVAEDLDPVTGGRIVIQAKRYRSTVSPTAVRDLDSTVRHHGAIKGILVTTAGFGPGSYEYIRNKPLTLVSGPELVELLAEQGLRGRLGGGGSAAPRRAPAAGGAAEAAEPATTVRLSWQSRTAGGDAVELDVSAFVCASGRVVGDEHFVFFNNPQDPDGAVRLHPTRSVPGEPVRAAELTLDPERLPAGADEVVVAVSTEEEEPPALPLGYVHGLAMTGSYGPHTAGPERWAAATGGMPETAMLVGSFQRRGGSWTFTPSGKAVAGGLAGLAVRWGVAVE
;
A
#
# COMPACT_ATOMS: atom_id res chain seq x y z
N MET A 1 -89.82 66.98 -66.37
CA MET A 1 -89.19 67.54 -65.16
C MET A 1 -89.31 66.54 -64.03
N ALA A 2 -88.21 66.36 -63.29
CA ALA A 2 -88.07 65.93 -61.90
C ALA A 2 -88.85 64.69 -61.38
N GLY A 3 -88.09 63.68 -60.93
CA GLY A 3 -88.60 62.56 -60.13
C GLY A 3 -87.63 61.38 -60.04
N ARG A 4 -86.37 61.65 -59.71
CA ARG A 4 -85.26 60.67 -59.61
C ARG A 4 -85.29 59.94 -58.25
N ARG A 5 -84.86 58.67 -58.28
CA ARG A 5 -84.15 57.90 -57.24
C ARG A 5 -84.99 57.35 -56.07
N ASN A 6 -85.26 56.04 -56.06
CA ASN A 6 -85.04 55.24 -54.84
C ASN A 6 -84.97 53.69 -54.96
N ASP A 7 -85.11 53.06 -56.13
CA ASP A 7 -85.14 51.57 -56.19
C ASP A 7 -83.76 50.89 -56.22
N GLY A 8 -82.70 51.60 -56.61
CA GLY A 8 -81.34 51.03 -56.63
C GLY A 8 -80.70 50.88 -55.24
N VAL A 9 -81.15 51.66 -54.26
CA VAL A 9 -80.51 51.71 -52.92
C VAL A 9 -81.01 50.54 -52.04
N LEU A 10 -82.30 50.20 -52.11
CA LEU A 10 -82.90 49.11 -51.31
C LEU A 10 -82.44 47.71 -51.77
N ALA A 11 -82.28 47.47 -53.07
CA ALA A 11 -81.76 46.20 -53.59
C ALA A 11 -80.28 45.98 -53.20
N VAL A 12 -79.46 47.03 -53.29
CA VAL A 12 -78.06 47.04 -52.85
C VAL A 12 -77.96 46.87 -51.33
N TRP A 13 -78.88 47.47 -50.55
CA TRP A 13 -78.92 47.32 -49.09
C TRP A 13 -79.34 45.91 -48.66
N ALA A 14 -80.32 45.31 -49.33
CA ALA A 14 -80.75 43.92 -49.08
C ALA A 14 -79.68 42.89 -49.49
N GLU A 15 -78.93 43.14 -50.57
CA GLU A 15 -77.76 42.32 -50.92
C GLU A 15 -76.60 42.51 -49.94
N ALA A 16 -76.34 43.74 -49.49
CA ALA A 16 -75.34 44.02 -48.47
C ALA A 16 -75.67 43.32 -47.14
N GLN A 17 -76.95 43.32 -46.72
CA GLN A 17 -77.42 42.64 -45.51
C GLN A 17 -77.31 41.11 -45.62
N ARG A 18 -77.65 40.51 -46.79
CA ARG A 18 -77.42 39.08 -47.06
C ARG A 18 -75.93 38.72 -47.16
N GLN A 19 -75.09 39.62 -47.65
CA GLN A 19 -73.63 39.42 -47.62
C GLN A 19 -73.06 39.53 -46.21
N GLN A 20 -73.59 40.44 -45.39
CA GLN A 20 -73.19 40.59 -43.99
C GLN A 20 -73.59 39.38 -43.16
N GLN A 21 -74.83 38.89 -43.28
CA GLN A 21 -75.29 37.66 -42.63
C GLN A 21 -74.47 36.43 -43.05
N ARG A 22 -74.16 36.28 -44.34
CA ARG A 22 -73.28 35.17 -44.80
C ARG A 22 -71.86 35.28 -44.27
N ARG A 23 -71.33 36.50 -44.11
CA ARG A 23 -70.01 36.73 -43.50
C ARG A 23 -70.04 36.43 -41.99
N GLU A 24 -71.10 36.79 -41.28
CA GLU A 24 -71.28 36.49 -39.86
C GLU A 24 -71.48 34.99 -39.61
N GLU A 25 -72.31 34.31 -40.41
CA GLU A 25 -72.46 32.85 -40.36
C GLU A 25 -71.17 32.11 -40.73
N ALA A 26 -70.43 32.60 -41.74
CA ALA A 26 -69.13 32.03 -42.11
C ALA A 26 -68.09 32.23 -40.99
N ARG A 27 -68.09 33.39 -40.30
CA ARG A 27 -67.24 33.65 -39.13
C ARG A 27 -67.61 32.72 -37.98
N TRP A 28 -68.89 32.61 -37.62
CA TRP A 28 -69.36 31.69 -36.58
C TRP A 28 -69.00 30.23 -36.88
N ARG A 29 -69.17 29.78 -38.13
CA ARG A 29 -68.79 28.42 -38.55
C ARG A 29 -67.28 28.21 -38.52
N ALA A 30 -66.49 29.22 -38.87
CA ALA A 30 -65.02 29.19 -38.81
C ALA A 30 -64.53 29.14 -37.35
N GLU A 31 -65.07 29.99 -36.48
CA GLU A 31 -64.78 30.00 -35.03
C GLU A 31 -65.15 28.65 -34.39
N ALA A 32 -66.34 28.13 -34.65
CA ALA A 32 -66.76 26.82 -34.15
C ALA A 32 -65.92 25.65 -34.73
N ALA A 33 -65.38 25.79 -35.94
CA ALA A 33 -64.47 24.79 -36.54
C ALA A 33 -63.07 24.87 -35.91
N GLU A 34 -62.56 26.08 -35.63
CA GLU A 34 -61.32 26.28 -34.90
C GLU A 34 -61.40 25.76 -33.47
N GLU A 35 -62.51 25.98 -32.77
CA GLU A 35 -62.73 25.48 -31.41
C GLU A 35 -62.72 23.95 -31.37
N ARG A 36 -63.48 23.29 -32.26
CA ARG A 36 -63.45 21.82 -32.41
C ARG A 36 -62.06 21.29 -32.79
N ARG A 37 -61.29 22.05 -33.58
CA ARG A 37 -59.91 21.68 -33.94
C ARG A 37 -58.99 21.77 -32.73
N ARG A 38 -59.04 22.88 -31.97
CA ARG A 38 -58.28 23.06 -30.72
C ARG A 38 -58.63 21.98 -29.68
N GLU A 39 -59.91 21.61 -29.56
CA GLU A 39 -60.33 20.51 -28.67
C GLU A 39 -59.77 19.15 -29.10
N ARG A 40 -59.73 18.86 -30.40
CA ARG A 40 -59.11 17.62 -30.92
C ARG A 40 -57.61 17.61 -30.68
N GLU A 41 -56.92 18.70 -31.01
CA GLU A 41 -55.48 18.87 -30.78
C GLU A 41 -55.14 18.74 -29.29
N ALA A 42 -55.94 19.34 -28.38
CA ALA A 42 -55.76 19.22 -26.94
C ALA A 42 -55.97 17.77 -26.44
N ARG A 43 -57.00 17.06 -26.93
CA ARG A 43 -57.24 15.65 -26.58
C ARG A 43 -56.15 14.73 -27.11
N GLU A 44 -55.63 14.99 -28.30
CA GLU A 44 -54.51 14.24 -28.88
C GLU A 44 -53.21 14.50 -28.11
N ALA A 45 -52.93 15.75 -27.74
CA ALA A 45 -51.81 16.11 -26.89
C ALA A 45 -51.88 15.44 -25.52
N GLN A 46 -53.05 15.43 -24.87
CA GLN A 46 -53.25 14.75 -23.58
C GLN A 46 -53.03 13.23 -23.69
N ARG A 47 -53.52 12.59 -24.77
CA ARG A 47 -53.28 11.16 -25.02
C ARG A 47 -51.81 10.89 -25.31
N ALA A 48 -51.13 11.77 -26.03
CA ALA A 48 -49.71 11.65 -26.31
C ALA A 48 -48.88 11.78 -25.02
N ALA A 49 -49.19 12.76 -24.16
CA ALA A 49 -48.55 12.93 -22.86
C ALA A 49 -48.75 11.68 -21.96
N ALA A 50 -49.98 11.18 -21.84
CA ALA A 50 -50.27 9.98 -21.05
C ALA A 50 -49.59 8.71 -21.60
N ARG A 51 -49.38 8.61 -22.92
CA ARG A 51 -48.57 7.54 -23.52
C ARG A 51 -47.08 7.71 -23.16
N GLY A 52 -46.55 8.92 -23.29
CA GLY A 52 -45.18 9.25 -22.94
C GLY A 52 -44.86 8.95 -21.47
N GLU A 53 -45.76 9.31 -20.55
CA GLU A 53 -45.61 8.98 -19.12
C GLU A 53 -45.58 7.47 -18.85
N ARG A 54 -46.45 6.70 -19.53
CA ARG A 54 -46.47 5.23 -19.41
C ARG A 54 -45.22 4.60 -20.00
N GLU A 55 -44.72 5.11 -21.12
CA GLU A 55 -43.49 4.66 -21.76
C GLU A 55 -42.28 4.97 -20.86
N ALA A 56 -42.21 6.17 -20.29
CA ALA A 56 -41.17 6.57 -19.33
C ALA A 56 -41.17 5.68 -18.08
N LEU A 57 -42.35 5.42 -17.49
CA LEU A 57 -42.46 4.53 -16.33
C LEU A 57 -42.04 3.09 -16.64
N ARG A 58 -42.39 2.59 -17.83
CA ARG A 58 -41.94 1.26 -18.29
C ARG A 58 -40.43 1.20 -18.51
N ALA A 59 -39.86 2.21 -19.15
CA ALA A 59 -38.41 2.30 -19.36
C ALA A 59 -37.66 2.36 -18.03
N TYR A 60 -38.18 3.13 -17.07
CA TYR A 60 -37.64 3.19 -15.71
C TYR A 60 -37.67 1.81 -15.03
N GLN A 61 -38.82 1.14 -15.02
CA GLN A 61 -38.94 -0.21 -14.41
C GLN A 61 -38.02 -1.23 -15.09
N GLN A 62 -37.90 -1.20 -16.42
CA GLN A 62 -36.99 -2.07 -17.17
C GLN A 62 -35.52 -1.80 -16.82
N ALA A 63 -35.13 -0.53 -16.64
CA ALA A 63 -33.78 -0.17 -16.22
C ALA A 63 -33.47 -0.71 -14.81
N ARG A 64 -34.41 -0.59 -13.87
CA ARG A 64 -34.25 -1.12 -12.50
C ARG A 64 -34.21 -2.66 -12.48
N GLU A 65 -35.00 -3.33 -13.31
CA GLU A 65 -34.92 -4.78 -13.49
C GLU A 65 -33.58 -5.22 -14.08
N ALA A 66 -33.08 -4.50 -15.10
CA ALA A 66 -31.79 -4.78 -15.72
C ALA A 66 -30.62 -4.57 -14.74
N GLU A 67 -30.68 -3.55 -13.90
CA GLU A 67 -29.67 -3.31 -12.85
C GLU A 67 -29.66 -4.43 -11.80
N ALA A 68 -30.83 -4.86 -11.31
CA ALA A 68 -30.93 -5.99 -10.39
C ALA A 68 -30.42 -7.31 -11.02
N ALA A 69 -30.68 -7.51 -12.32
CA ALA A 69 -30.16 -8.64 -13.07
C ALA A 69 -28.63 -8.57 -13.21
N ARG A 70 -28.05 -7.39 -13.48
CA ARG A 70 -26.60 -7.19 -13.53
C ARG A 70 -25.92 -7.53 -12.20
N ARG A 71 -26.44 -7.01 -11.08
CA ARG A 71 -25.93 -7.34 -9.73
C ARG A 71 -26.03 -8.82 -9.40
N THR A 72 -27.11 -9.48 -9.84
CA THR A 72 -27.23 -10.94 -9.70
C THR A 72 -26.15 -11.66 -10.51
N ALA A 73 -25.90 -11.24 -11.74
CA ALA A 73 -24.82 -11.81 -12.56
C ALA A 73 -23.43 -11.57 -11.96
N GLU A 74 -23.19 -10.43 -11.30
CA GLU A 74 -21.95 -10.17 -10.54
C GLU A 74 -21.79 -11.14 -9.35
N LEU A 75 -22.86 -11.38 -8.59
CA LEU A 75 -22.86 -12.36 -7.49
C LEU A 75 -22.60 -13.79 -7.99
N ASP A 76 -23.24 -14.18 -9.09
CA ASP A 76 -23.04 -15.49 -9.72
C ASP A 76 -21.60 -15.62 -10.25
N GLY A 77 -21.09 -14.59 -10.93
CA GLY A 77 -19.71 -14.52 -11.42
C GLY A 77 -18.69 -14.68 -10.30
N ARG A 78 -18.90 -14.01 -9.15
CA ARG A 78 -18.02 -14.17 -7.97
C ARG A 78 -18.04 -15.60 -7.43
N VAL A 79 -19.19 -16.28 -7.43
CA VAL A 79 -19.26 -17.66 -6.96
C VAL A 79 -18.62 -18.64 -7.93
N GLU A 80 -18.77 -18.42 -9.24
CA GLU A 80 -18.06 -19.21 -10.24
C GLU A 80 -16.53 -19.02 -10.15
N GLU A 81 -16.07 -17.79 -9.91
CA GLU A 81 -14.65 -17.51 -9.64
C GLU A 81 -14.14 -18.30 -8.42
N LEU A 82 -14.90 -18.32 -7.32
CA LEU A 82 -14.57 -19.08 -6.11
C LEU A 82 -14.59 -20.60 -6.32
N ARG A 83 -15.52 -21.12 -7.12
CA ARG A 83 -15.59 -22.55 -7.50
C ARG A 83 -14.48 -22.96 -8.47
N GLY A 84 -13.94 -22.00 -9.22
CA GLY A 84 -12.90 -22.21 -10.21
C GLY A 84 -11.48 -21.96 -9.72
N LEU A 85 -11.24 -21.72 -8.42
CA LEU A 85 -9.93 -21.34 -7.87
C LEU A 85 -8.79 -22.29 -8.27
N LEU A 86 -9.00 -23.60 -8.07
CA LEU A 86 -7.98 -24.61 -8.38
C LEU A 86 -7.76 -24.72 -9.90
N ALA A 87 -8.84 -24.75 -10.67
CA ALA A 87 -8.78 -24.83 -12.13
C ALA A 87 -8.09 -23.60 -12.75
N ALA A 88 -8.38 -22.41 -12.23
CA ALA A 88 -7.74 -21.16 -12.63
C ALA A 88 -6.23 -21.19 -12.34
N GLY A 89 -5.82 -21.66 -11.16
CA GLY A 89 -4.41 -21.85 -10.83
C GLY A 89 -3.71 -22.87 -11.74
N LEU A 90 -4.36 -24.00 -12.03
CA LEU A 90 -3.83 -25.03 -12.93
C LEU A 90 -3.60 -24.52 -14.36
N GLY A 91 -4.51 -23.67 -14.87
CA GLY A 91 -4.40 -23.10 -16.21
C GLY A 91 -3.24 -22.12 -16.42
N ARG A 92 -2.56 -21.69 -15.35
CA ARG A 92 -1.42 -20.77 -15.44
C ARG A 92 -0.11 -21.51 -15.71
N PRO A 93 0.86 -20.87 -16.37
CA PRO A 93 2.21 -21.39 -16.43
C PRO A 93 2.77 -21.50 -15.02
N ALA A 94 3.51 -22.58 -14.75
CA ALA A 94 4.21 -22.72 -13.50
C ALA A 94 5.23 -21.60 -13.35
N PHE A 95 5.50 -21.19 -12.11
CA PHE A 95 6.63 -20.33 -11.84
C PHE A 95 7.90 -20.98 -12.37
N SER A 96 8.64 -20.24 -13.19
CA SER A 96 9.88 -20.71 -13.80
C SER A 96 11.02 -19.82 -13.28
N PRO A 97 12.05 -20.41 -12.68
CA PRO A 97 13.22 -19.65 -12.26
C PRO A 97 13.94 -18.97 -13.43
N GLN A 98 13.78 -19.48 -14.66
CA GLN A 98 14.30 -18.84 -15.87
C GLN A 98 13.58 -17.53 -16.20
N ALA A 99 12.32 -17.35 -15.79
CA ALA A 99 11.60 -16.08 -15.97
C ALA A 99 12.26 -14.94 -15.17
N LEU A 100 12.84 -15.25 -14.01
CA LEU A 100 13.59 -14.28 -13.20
C LEU A 100 14.87 -13.82 -13.90
N LEU A 101 15.42 -14.59 -14.85
CA LEU A 101 16.64 -14.25 -15.60
C LEU A 101 16.37 -13.43 -16.86
N ALA A 102 15.09 -13.18 -17.21
CA ALA A 102 14.77 -12.37 -18.38
C ALA A 102 15.22 -10.90 -18.19
N PRO A 103 15.94 -10.31 -19.16
CA PRO A 103 16.28 -8.89 -19.12
C PRO A 103 15.02 -8.03 -19.27
N ARG A 104 14.96 -6.88 -18.61
CA ARG A 104 13.84 -5.95 -18.75
C ARG A 104 13.90 -5.28 -20.12
N THR A 105 12.75 -5.13 -20.76
CA THR A 105 12.63 -4.35 -22.00
C THR A 105 12.66 -2.86 -21.67
N LEU A 106 13.68 -2.17 -22.15
CA LEU A 106 13.80 -0.72 -22.03
C LEU A 106 13.08 -0.02 -23.21
N PRO A 107 12.36 1.08 -22.96
CA PRO A 107 11.73 1.87 -24.01
C PRO A 107 12.80 2.49 -24.93
N PRO A 108 12.50 2.70 -26.23
CA PRO A 108 13.41 3.36 -27.16
C PRO A 108 13.55 4.86 -26.84
N PHE A 109 14.61 5.49 -27.38
CA PHE A 109 14.80 6.94 -27.26
C PHE A 109 13.77 7.71 -28.10
N GLU A 110 12.97 8.55 -27.45
CA GLU A 110 11.94 9.36 -28.09
C GLU A 110 12.19 10.86 -27.87
N PRO A 111 12.84 11.57 -28.82
CA PRO A 111 13.21 12.98 -28.64
C PRO A 111 12.04 13.97 -28.78
N GLY A 112 10.85 13.51 -29.20
CA GLY A 112 9.69 14.37 -29.44
C GLY A 112 10.03 15.57 -30.33
N ARG A 113 9.61 16.78 -29.92
CA ARG A 113 9.86 18.04 -30.64
C ARG A 113 11.35 18.38 -30.77
N LEU A 114 12.21 17.89 -29.88
CA LEU A 114 13.65 18.08 -30.02
C LEU A 114 14.20 17.32 -31.22
N GLY A 115 13.49 16.33 -31.76
CA GLY A 115 13.86 15.63 -32.99
C GLY A 115 13.58 16.42 -34.27
N GLU A 116 12.76 17.47 -34.21
CA GLU A 116 12.33 18.26 -35.38
C GLU A 116 13.27 19.46 -35.61
N PRO A 117 13.94 19.58 -36.78
CA PRO A 117 14.81 20.73 -37.07
C PRO A 117 14.05 22.05 -37.11
N VAL A 118 14.69 23.14 -36.64
CA VAL A 118 14.11 24.49 -36.74
C VAL A 118 14.11 24.93 -38.22
N PRO A 119 12.95 25.31 -38.80
CA PRO A 119 12.88 25.75 -40.18
C PRO A 119 13.57 27.11 -40.35
N MET A 120 14.44 27.22 -41.35
CA MET A 120 15.09 28.49 -41.69
C MET A 120 14.14 29.42 -42.46
N PRO A 121 14.21 30.75 -42.27
CA PRO A 121 13.38 31.69 -43.00
C PRO A 121 13.69 31.64 -44.51
N ASP A 122 12.63 31.63 -45.31
CA ASP A 122 12.72 31.66 -46.77
C ASP A 122 12.85 33.10 -47.26
N GLN A 123 13.97 33.41 -47.93
CA GLN A 123 14.27 34.73 -48.46
C GLN A 123 13.19 35.26 -49.42
N ALA A 124 12.47 34.37 -50.13
CA ALA A 124 11.41 34.77 -51.06
C ALA A 124 10.27 35.52 -50.35
N ARG A 125 10.03 35.25 -49.08
CA ARG A 125 8.96 35.89 -48.27
C ARG A 125 9.28 37.33 -47.85
N TYR A 126 10.53 37.77 -48.05
CA TYR A 126 11.02 39.10 -47.69
C TYR A 126 11.29 39.96 -48.93
N GLN A 127 10.90 39.51 -50.12
CA GLN A 127 11.07 40.28 -51.34
C GLN A 127 10.08 41.45 -51.39
N VAL A 128 10.58 42.66 -51.60
CA VAL A 128 9.76 43.85 -51.84
C VAL A 128 9.64 44.03 -53.36
N PRO A 129 8.43 44.06 -53.93
CA PRO A 129 8.24 44.26 -55.36
C PRO A 129 8.69 45.67 -55.77
N PRO A 130 9.35 45.84 -56.93
CA PRO A 130 9.76 47.15 -57.40
C PRO A 130 8.53 48.03 -57.73
N PRO A 131 8.63 49.36 -57.56
CA PRO A 131 7.57 50.28 -57.96
C PRO A 131 7.37 50.26 -59.48
N ASP A 132 6.16 50.64 -59.93
CA ASP A 132 5.83 50.74 -61.35
C ASP A 132 6.80 51.70 -62.08
N PRO A 133 7.22 51.42 -63.33
CA PRO A 133 8.12 52.28 -64.11
C PRO A 133 7.73 53.77 -64.17
N VAL A 134 6.43 54.10 -64.07
CA VAL A 134 5.94 55.48 -64.04
C VAL A 134 6.14 56.12 -62.66
N GLN A 135 5.94 55.35 -61.59
CA GLN A 135 6.11 55.79 -60.20
C GLN A 135 7.59 55.91 -59.81
N ALA A 136 8.45 55.05 -60.36
CA ALA A 136 9.90 55.04 -60.14
C ALA A 136 10.62 56.31 -60.61
N ARG A 137 9.95 57.17 -61.40
CA ARG A 137 10.49 58.48 -61.82
C ARG A 137 10.46 59.53 -60.71
N ASN A 138 9.71 59.29 -59.63
CA ASN A 138 9.68 60.18 -58.47
C ASN A 138 10.80 59.80 -57.48
N PRO A 139 11.77 60.68 -57.20
CA PRO A 139 12.88 60.40 -56.27
C PRO A 139 12.43 60.00 -54.85
N GLY A 140 11.31 60.55 -54.36
CA GLY A 140 10.79 60.22 -53.02
C GLY A 140 10.21 58.82 -52.94
N VAL A 141 9.58 58.33 -54.02
CA VAL A 141 9.06 56.94 -54.11
C VAL A 141 10.22 55.95 -54.18
N TRP A 142 11.29 56.30 -54.90
CA TRP A 142 12.48 55.47 -54.97
C TRP A 142 13.20 55.35 -53.61
N GLN A 143 13.35 56.46 -52.88
CA GLN A 143 13.91 56.46 -51.52
C GLN A 143 13.06 55.61 -50.55
N GLN A 144 11.72 55.67 -50.63
CA GLN A 144 10.84 54.83 -49.80
C GLN A 144 10.98 53.35 -50.15
N TYR A 145 11.05 53.00 -51.44
CA TYR A 145 11.30 51.63 -51.88
C TYR A 145 12.64 51.09 -51.36
N GLU A 146 13.72 51.89 -51.45
CA GLU A 146 15.03 51.53 -50.90
C GLU A 146 14.97 51.31 -49.38
N GLN A 147 14.22 52.15 -48.65
CA GLN A 147 13.98 51.97 -47.22
C GLN A 147 13.21 50.67 -46.92
N TYR A 148 12.17 50.34 -47.67
CA TYR A 148 11.42 49.08 -47.50
C TYR A 148 12.28 47.86 -47.80
N VAL A 149 13.10 47.91 -48.86
CA VAL A 149 14.05 46.84 -49.18
C VAL A 149 15.09 46.68 -48.06
N ALA A 150 15.62 47.77 -47.52
CA ALA A 150 16.56 47.73 -46.41
C ALA A 150 15.93 47.15 -45.13
N GLN A 151 14.70 47.53 -44.79
CA GLN A 151 13.96 46.99 -43.66
C GLN A 151 13.66 45.49 -43.84
N ALA A 152 13.25 45.07 -45.04
CA ALA A 152 12.98 43.66 -45.32
C ALA A 152 14.24 42.79 -45.22
N ARG A 153 15.40 43.30 -45.67
CA ARG A 153 16.70 42.65 -45.49
C ARG A 153 17.08 42.54 -44.01
N ALA A 154 16.98 43.63 -43.25
CA ALA A 154 17.29 43.62 -41.82
C ALA A 154 16.39 42.64 -41.05
N ARG A 155 15.10 42.56 -41.40
CA ARG A 155 14.16 41.60 -40.81
C ARG A 155 14.53 40.15 -41.16
N PHE A 156 14.88 39.88 -42.42
CA PHE A 156 15.36 38.56 -42.84
C PHE A 156 16.62 38.15 -42.08
N GLU A 157 17.60 39.03 -41.97
CA GLU A 157 18.85 38.78 -41.22
C GLU A 157 18.55 38.48 -39.75
N GLN A 158 17.68 39.28 -39.11
CA GLN A 158 17.25 39.05 -37.73
C GLN A 158 16.57 37.69 -37.55
N ASP A 159 15.59 37.37 -38.39
CA ASP A 159 14.85 36.10 -38.33
C ASP A 159 15.79 34.91 -38.62
N TRP A 160 16.78 35.09 -39.50
CA TRP A 160 17.76 34.06 -39.85
C TRP A 160 18.72 33.77 -38.69
N TYR A 161 19.28 34.81 -38.06
CA TYR A 161 20.12 34.65 -36.87
C TYR A 161 19.34 34.06 -35.69
N ALA A 162 18.07 34.46 -35.51
CA ALA A 162 17.20 33.90 -34.48
C ALA A 162 16.93 32.40 -34.71
N ALA A 163 16.61 32.01 -35.95
CA ALA A 163 16.41 30.60 -36.32
C ALA A 163 17.69 29.78 -36.15
N GLN A 164 18.86 30.32 -36.52
CA GLN A 164 20.15 29.66 -36.35
C GLN A 164 20.48 29.44 -34.86
N ALA A 165 20.25 30.46 -34.03
CA ALA A 165 20.46 30.35 -32.58
C ALA A 165 19.51 29.32 -31.93
N ALA A 166 18.24 29.29 -32.36
CA ALA A 166 17.27 28.31 -31.92
C ALA A 166 17.63 26.88 -32.35
N GLU A 167 18.13 26.69 -33.58
CA GLU A 167 18.61 25.39 -34.05
C GLU A 167 19.84 24.91 -33.27
N ALA A 168 20.79 25.80 -33.00
CA ALA A 168 21.96 25.47 -32.17
C ALA A 168 21.55 25.10 -30.73
N ASP A 169 20.56 25.79 -30.16
CA ASP A 169 20.02 25.45 -28.84
C ASP A 169 19.31 24.10 -28.83
N ARG A 170 18.45 23.84 -29.83
CA ARG A 170 17.79 22.55 -30.01
C ARG A 170 18.79 21.41 -30.12
N GLN A 171 19.86 21.55 -30.91
CA GLN A 171 20.89 20.53 -31.05
C GLN A 171 21.63 20.25 -29.75
N ARG A 172 21.96 21.29 -28.96
CA ARG A 172 22.57 21.11 -27.63
C ARG A 172 21.64 20.34 -26.68
N ARG A 173 20.37 20.75 -26.58
CA ARG A 173 19.37 20.07 -25.74
C ARG A 173 19.11 18.63 -26.17
N LEU A 174 19.06 18.37 -27.49
CA LEU A 174 18.91 17.02 -28.03
C LEU A 174 20.11 16.14 -27.66
N ALA A 175 21.33 16.65 -27.78
CA ALA A 175 22.55 15.92 -27.41
C ALA A 175 22.61 15.64 -25.90
N GLU A 176 22.26 16.62 -25.08
CA GLU A 176 22.16 16.45 -23.61
C GLU A 176 21.11 15.39 -23.26
N TYR A 177 19.91 15.46 -23.83
CA TYR A 177 18.84 14.50 -23.56
C TYR A 177 19.20 13.09 -24.02
N HIS A 178 19.83 12.95 -25.20
CA HIS A 178 20.32 11.66 -25.67
C HIS A 178 21.43 11.11 -24.75
N GLY A 179 22.32 11.97 -24.24
CA GLY A 179 23.33 11.60 -23.24
C GLY A 179 22.69 11.05 -21.96
N GLN A 180 21.72 11.78 -21.39
CA GLN A 180 20.95 11.34 -20.21
C GLN A 180 20.25 10.00 -20.45
N TYR A 181 19.66 9.80 -21.63
CA TYR A 181 19.03 8.52 -22.00
C TYR A 181 20.05 7.37 -22.05
N LEU A 182 21.24 7.58 -22.62
CA LEU A 182 22.27 6.54 -22.68
C LEU A 182 22.80 6.17 -21.30
N GLU A 183 22.98 7.16 -20.42
CA GLU A 183 23.37 6.94 -19.02
C GLU A 183 22.31 6.13 -18.26
N TRP A 184 21.03 6.52 -18.43
CA TRP A 184 19.89 5.81 -17.87
C TRP A 184 19.81 4.35 -18.35
N VAL A 185 19.97 4.11 -19.66
CA VAL A 185 20.00 2.76 -20.25
C VAL A 185 21.17 1.95 -19.69
N ALA A 186 22.36 2.54 -19.59
CA ALA A 186 23.54 1.86 -19.06
C ALA A 186 23.37 1.47 -17.59
N GLN A 187 22.76 2.35 -16.78
CA GLN A 187 22.43 2.07 -15.39
C GLN A 187 21.43 0.91 -15.28
N HIS A 188 20.36 0.92 -16.06
CA HIS A 188 19.34 -0.14 -16.03
C HIS A 188 19.90 -1.50 -16.47
N ARG A 189 20.79 -1.51 -17.47
CA ARG A 189 21.47 -2.74 -17.90
C ARG A 189 22.38 -3.32 -16.82
N ARG A 190 23.14 -2.47 -16.11
CA ARG A 190 23.98 -2.93 -14.97
C ARG A 190 23.12 -3.55 -13.87
N GLN A 191 22.02 -2.88 -13.48
CA GLN A 191 21.08 -3.42 -12.49
C GLN A 191 20.48 -4.77 -12.93
N ASP A 192 20.16 -4.93 -14.22
CA ASP A 192 19.66 -6.20 -14.76
C ASP A 192 20.71 -7.32 -14.73
N GLU A 193 21.98 -7.01 -15.02
CA GLU A 193 23.08 -7.96 -14.94
C GLU A 193 23.37 -8.40 -13.49
N GLU A 194 23.37 -7.45 -12.55
CA GLU A 194 23.54 -7.71 -11.11
C GLU A 194 22.40 -8.58 -10.57
N ARG A 195 21.14 -8.22 -10.88
CA ARG A 195 19.97 -9.02 -10.55
C ARG A 195 20.07 -10.44 -11.13
N ALA A 196 20.42 -10.57 -12.42
CA ALA A 196 20.57 -11.86 -13.07
C ALA A 196 21.72 -12.69 -12.50
N ALA A 197 22.80 -12.07 -12.01
CA ALA A 197 23.86 -12.76 -11.28
C ALA A 197 23.36 -13.24 -9.90
N GLY A 198 22.63 -12.38 -9.17
CA GLY A 198 21.93 -12.70 -7.93
C GLY A 198 21.05 -13.94 -8.05
N THR A 199 20.15 -13.93 -9.04
CA THR A 199 19.27 -15.05 -9.34
C THR A 199 20.04 -16.32 -9.71
N ARG A 200 21.08 -16.24 -10.55
CA ARG A 200 21.88 -17.42 -10.93
C ARG A 200 22.52 -18.11 -9.73
N GLU A 201 22.99 -17.31 -8.77
CA GLU A 201 23.57 -17.82 -7.53
C GLU A 201 22.52 -18.48 -6.64
N LEU A 202 21.35 -17.84 -6.46
CA LEU A 202 20.22 -18.45 -5.75
C LEU A 202 19.86 -19.83 -6.34
N LEU A 203 19.80 -19.94 -7.68
CA LEU A 203 19.52 -21.21 -8.36
C LEU A 203 20.65 -22.24 -8.24
N HIS A 204 21.88 -21.81 -7.99
CA HIS A 204 22.98 -22.72 -7.70
C HIS A 204 22.83 -23.32 -6.30
N ARG A 205 22.65 -22.47 -5.27
CA ARG A 205 22.40 -22.88 -3.88
C ARG A 205 21.14 -23.73 -3.73
N LEU A 206 20.07 -23.39 -4.47
CA LEU A 206 18.84 -24.17 -4.54
C LEU A 206 19.11 -25.61 -5.01
N ARG A 207 19.88 -25.77 -6.10
CA ARG A 207 20.26 -27.09 -6.61
C ARG A 207 21.19 -27.87 -5.68
N ALA A 208 21.97 -27.16 -4.86
CA ALA A 208 22.75 -27.76 -3.79
C ALA A 208 21.88 -28.20 -2.60
N GLY A 209 20.61 -27.79 -2.55
CA GLY A 209 19.66 -28.14 -1.49
C GLY A 209 19.85 -27.33 -0.20
N GLU A 210 20.51 -26.18 -0.28
CA GLU A 210 20.71 -25.29 0.87
C GLU A 210 19.37 -24.80 1.43
N ALA A 211 19.18 -24.93 2.74
CA ALA A 211 17.86 -24.83 3.35
C ALA A 211 17.17 -23.49 3.10
N GLU A 212 17.91 -22.42 3.23
CA GLU A 212 17.37 -21.09 3.03
C GLU A 212 17.18 -20.73 1.57
N ALA A 213 18.02 -21.25 0.67
CA ALA A 213 17.82 -21.05 -0.76
C ALA A 213 16.53 -21.76 -1.22
N VAL A 214 16.25 -22.93 -0.65
CA VAL A 214 14.99 -23.66 -0.84
C VAL A 214 13.82 -22.86 -0.27
N GLN A 215 13.92 -22.37 0.97
CA GLN A 215 12.87 -21.55 1.59
C GLN A 215 12.61 -20.23 0.85
N GLU A 216 13.66 -19.50 0.50
CA GLU A 216 13.61 -18.23 -0.25
C GLU A 216 12.93 -18.46 -1.61
N TYR A 217 13.35 -19.50 -2.33
CA TYR A 217 12.77 -19.85 -3.63
C TYR A 217 11.27 -20.17 -3.53
N PHE A 218 10.88 -21.10 -2.65
CA PHE A 218 9.47 -21.51 -2.56
C PHE A 218 8.58 -20.43 -1.93
N SER A 219 9.12 -19.57 -1.06
CA SER A 219 8.40 -18.37 -0.62
C SER A 219 8.16 -17.42 -1.79
N ALA A 220 9.17 -17.16 -2.62
CA ALA A 220 9.04 -16.32 -3.82
C ALA A 220 8.07 -16.91 -4.85
N VAL A 221 8.02 -18.23 -5.01
CA VAL A 221 7.02 -18.93 -5.84
C VAL A 221 5.61 -18.59 -5.40
N LEU A 222 5.34 -18.64 -4.09
CA LEU A 222 4.02 -18.37 -3.53
C LEU A 222 3.67 -16.89 -3.54
N TYR A 223 4.62 -15.99 -3.27
CA TYR A 223 4.41 -14.54 -3.42
C TYR A 223 4.18 -14.13 -4.88
N GLY A 224 4.91 -14.74 -5.81
CA GLY A 224 4.74 -14.52 -7.25
C GLY A 224 3.51 -15.22 -7.84
N SER A 225 2.74 -15.95 -7.02
CA SER A 225 1.53 -16.63 -7.45
C SER A 225 0.46 -15.62 -7.84
N ALA A 226 0.17 -15.55 -9.14
CA ALA A 226 -0.80 -14.61 -9.69
C ALA A 226 -2.19 -15.22 -9.84
N GLY A 227 -3.24 -14.39 -9.79
CA GLY A 227 -4.64 -14.76 -10.06
C GLY A 227 -5.33 -15.45 -8.91
N TRP A 228 -5.00 -15.05 -7.71
CA TRP A 228 -5.93 -15.13 -6.61
C TRP A 228 -7.05 -14.10 -6.83
N PRO A 229 -8.30 -14.39 -6.44
CA PRO A 229 -9.37 -13.41 -6.53
C PRO A 229 -9.08 -12.18 -5.67
N GLU A 230 -9.69 -11.06 -6.03
CA GLU A 230 -9.59 -9.83 -5.25
C GLU A 230 -10.03 -10.05 -3.79
N GLY A 231 -9.27 -9.49 -2.85
CA GLY A 231 -9.50 -9.61 -1.41
C GLY A 231 -8.95 -10.88 -0.74
N PHE A 232 -8.23 -11.74 -1.47
CA PHE A 232 -7.52 -12.86 -0.85
C PHE A 232 -6.24 -12.39 -0.15
N PRO A 233 -5.94 -12.90 1.05
CA PRO A 233 -4.70 -12.58 1.74
C PRO A 233 -3.50 -13.33 1.13
N HIS A 234 -2.30 -12.81 1.39
CA HIS A 234 -1.05 -13.30 0.80
C HIS A 234 0.07 -13.52 1.83
N ARG A 235 -0.23 -13.50 3.14
CA ARG A 235 0.79 -13.75 4.15
C ARG A 235 1.14 -15.23 4.19
N LEU A 236 2.44 -15.50 4.32
CA LEU A 236 2.95 -16.85 4.51
C LEU A 236 4.16 -16.86 5.44
N VAL A 237 4.40 -18.02 6.04
CA VAL A 237 5.66 -18.38 6.72
C VAL A 237 6.02 -19.77 6.24
N ALA A 238 7.26 -19.99 5.80
CA ALA A 238 7.72 -21.29 5.31
C ALA A 238 9.01 -21.70 6.03
N ALA A 239 9.27 -23.02 6.14
CA ALA A 239 10.53 -23.57 6.61
C ALA A 239 10.85 -24.89 5.90
N TRP A 240 12.14 -25.18 5.70
CA TRP A 240 12.60 -26.35 4.94
C TRP A 240 13.41 -27.35 5.80
N GLU A 241 13.02 -28.62 5.73
CA GLU A 241 13.74 -29.73 6.38
C GLU A 241 14.51 -30.52 5.33
N ALA A 242 15.84 -30.33 5.27
CA ALA A 242 16.68 -30.99 4.28
C ALA A 242 16.73 -32.52 4.46
N SER A 243 16.69 -33.01 5.71
CA SER A 243 16.80 -34.43 6.04
C SER A 243 15.66 -35.28 5.47
N THR A 244 14.43 -34.75 5.48
CA THR A 244 13.23 -35.40 4.94
C THR A 244 12.78 -34.81 3.61
N ARG A 245 13.48 -33.78 3.13
CA ARG A 245 13.12 -33.01 1.93
C ARG A 245 11.68 -32.48 2.00
N GLN A 246 11.31 -31.95 3.17
CA GLN A 246 9.96 -31.51 3.48
C GLN A 246 9.88 -29.99 3.64
N LEU A 247 8.95 -29.35 2.94
CA LEU A 247 8.65 -27.93 3.13
C LEU A 247 7.41 -27.78 4.02
N VAL A 248 7.50 -26.99 5.09
CA VAL A 248 6.38 -26.68 5.99
C VAL A 248 5.96 -25.23 5.78
N VAL A 249 4.69 -25.00 5.46
CA VAL A 249 4.17 -23.69 5.07
C VAL A 249 2.92 -23.35 5.88
N ASN A 250 2.90 -22.19 6.52
CA ASN A 250 1.70 -21.53 7.00
C ASN A 250 1.24 -20.52 5.94
N TRP A 251 0.00 -20.62 5.51
CA TRP A 251 -0.60 -19.80 4.46
C TRP A 251 -1.89 -19.14 4.97
N GLU A 252 -2.00 -17.83 4.79
CA GLU A 252 -3.21 -17.09 5.16
C GLU A 252 -4.34 -17.38 4.15
N LEU A 253 -5.49 -17.81 4.67
CA LEU A 253 -6.71 -18.11 3.91
C LEU A 253 -7.71 -16.95 4.03
N PRO A 254 -8.60 -16.75 3.05
CA PRO A 254 -9.64 -15.74 3.17
C PRO A 254 -10.65 -16.10 4.27
N GLY A 255 -11.28 -15.08 4.87
CA GLY A 255 -12.38 -15.25 5.81
C GLY A 255 -13.68 -15.73 5.14
N ALA A 256 -14.68 -16.06 5.97
CA ALA A 256 -15.98 -16.57 5.51
C ALA A 256 -16.85 -15.53 4.76
N ASP A 257 -16.47 -14.26 4.85
CA ASP A 257 -17.05 -13.10 4.18
C ASP A 257 -16.74 -13.07 2.68
N VAL A 258 -15.70 -13.78 2.23
CA VAL A 258 -15.40 -13.94 0.80
C VAL A 258 -16.55 -14.56 0.00
N VAL A 259 -17.38 -15.36 0.67
CA VAL A 259 -18.59 -15.96 0.09
C VAL A 259 -19.77 -14.99 0.24
N PRO A 260 -20.33 -14.49 -0.88
CA PRO A 260 -21.44 -13.53 -0.83
C PRO A 260 -22.62 -14.05 0.00
N SER A 261 -23.10 -13.22 0.93
CA SER A 261 -24.26 -13.52 1.77
C SER A 261 -25.55 -13.57 0.96
N SER A 262 -25.60 -12.89 -0.18
CA SER A 262 -26.75 -12.80 -1.08
C SER A 262 -26.59 -13.73 -2.29
N ALA A 263 -27.71 -14.36 -2.68
CA ALA A 263 -27.78 -15.24 -3.85
C ALA A 263 -28.25 -14.49 -5.10
N ARG A 264 -29.17 -13.53 -4.95
CA ARG A 264 -29.66 -12.70 -6.05
C ARG A 264 -30.26 -11.40 -5.56
N VAL A 265 -30.35 -10.42 -6.46
CA VAL A 265 -31.03 -9.15 -6.25
C VAL A 265 -32.30 -9.12 -7.09
N ARG A 266 -33.43 -8.76 -6.50
CA ARG A 266 -34.70 -8.56 -7.23
C ARG A 266 -35.22 -7.14 -7.07
N TYR A 267 -35.74 -6.57 -8.14
CA TYR A 267 -36.46 -5.31 -8.08
C TYR A 267 -37.92 -5.54 -7.64
N VAL A 268 -38.33 -4.86 -6.56
CA VAL A 268 -39.68 -4.92 -6.00
C VAL A 268 -40.46 -3.69 -6.48
N LYS A 269 -41.28 -3.87 -7.53
CA LYS A 269 -42.05 -2.80 -8.18
C LYS A 269 -42.99 -2.04 -7.24
N ALA A 270 -43.56 -2.72 -6.25
CA ALA A 270 -44.52 -2.12 -5.33
C ALA A 270 -43.89 -1.08 -4.40
N ASP A 271 -42.62 -1.28 -4.04
CA ASP A 271 -41.89 -0.46 -3.07
C ASP A 271 -40.76 0.36 -3.72
N ASP A 272 -40.63 0.29 -5.05
CA ASP A 272 -39.54 0.87 -5.84
C ASP A 272 -38.13 0.66 -5.24
N ARG A 273 -37.85 -0.58 -4.81
CA ARG A 273 -36.59 -0.92 -4.14
C ARG A 273 -36.00 -2.23 -4.63
N GLU A 274 -34.70 -2.36 -4.45
CA GLU A 274 -34.02 -3.64 -4.59
C GLU A 274 -34.14 -4.44 -3.28
N ALA A 275 -34.40 -5.73 -3.41
CA ALA A 275 -34.42 -6.67 -2.30
C ALA A 275 -33.43 -7.79 -2.59
N GLU A 276 -32.50 -7.99 -1.66
CA GLU A 276 -31.57 -9.10 -1.71
C GLU A 276 -32.23 -10.38 -1.18
N VAL A 277 -32.02 -11.48 -1.90
CA VAL A 277 -32.42 -12.81 -1.46
C VAL A 277 -31.18 -13.47 -0.87
N ALA A 278 -31.21 -13.71 0.44
CA ALA A 278 -30.11 -14.34 1.16
C ALA A 278 -29.79 -15.72 0.60
N ARG A 279 -28.49 -16.02 0.48
CA ARG A 279 -27.98 -17.34 0.13
C ARG A 279 -28.18 -18.30 1.30
N PRO A 280 -28.68 -19.53 1.07
CA PRO A 280 -28.84 -20.53 2.11
C PRO A 280 -27.54 -20.74 2.91
N ALA A 281 -27.64 -20.80 4.24
CA ALA A 281 -26.47 -20.98 5.11
C ALA A 281 -25.73 -22.30 4.84
N THR A 282 -26.44 -23.35 4.43
CA THR A 282 -25.85 -24.64 4.03
C THR A 282 -24.97 -24.50 2.79
N GLU A 283 -25.44 -23.76 1.79
CA GLU A 283 -24.71 -23.49 0.56
C GLU A 283 -23.48 -22.62 0.83
N ARG A 284 -23.61 -21.56 1.64
CA ARG A 284 -22.48 -20.71 2.05
C ARG A 284 -21.38 -21.51 2.75
N LYS A 285 -21.75 -22.39 3.67
CA LYS A 285 -20.80 -23.25 4.39
C LYS A 285 -20.09 -24.24 3.47
N ALA A 286 -20.83 -24.84 2.54
CA ALA A 286 -20.27 -25.77 1.56
C ALA A 286 -19.27 -25.05 0.64
N LEU A 287 -19.66 -23.89 0.10
CA LEU A 287 -18.80 -23.09 -0.78
C LEU A 287 -17.56 -22.58 -0.05
N TYR A 288 -17.68 -22.12 1.20
CA TYR A 288 -16.51 -21.67 1.96
C TYR A 288 -15.53 -22.82 2.23
N LYS A 289 -16.02 -24.01 2.62
CA LYS A 289 -15.17 -25.21 2.77
C LYS A 289 -14.47 -25.58 1.46
N GLU A 290 -15.18 -25.49 0.35
CA GLU A 290 -14.64 -25.74 -0.98
C GLU A 290 -13.55 -24.73 -1.35
N VAL A 291 -13.73 -23.45 -1.03
CA VAL A 291 -12.70 -22.40 -1.18
C VAL A 291 -11.44 -22.73 -0.37
N LEU A 292 -11.57 -23.12 0.90
CA LEU A 292 -10.40 -23.46 1.73
C LEU A 292 -9.63 -24.65 1.15
N ALA A 293 -10.34 -25.71 0.74
CA ALA A 293 -9.73 -26.90 0.15
C ALA A 293 -9.06 -26.60 -1.20
N GLN A 294 -9.71 -25.84 -2.08
CA GLN A 294 -9.15 -25.43 -3.36
C GLN A 294 -7.90 -24.57 -3.19
N SER A 295 -7.93 -23.60 -2.27
CA SER A 295 -6.77 -22.74 -1.97
C SER A 295 -5.58 -23.57 -1.50
N ALA A 296 -5.81 -24.53 -0.59
CA ALA A 296 -4.75 -25.40 -0.10
C ALA A 296 -4.16 -26.29 -1.20
N LEU A 297 -5.02 -26.95 -1.99
CA LEU A 297 -4.57 -27.78 -3.12
C LEU A 297 -3.82 -26.95 -4.17
N ARG A 298 -4.27 -25.72 -4.42
CA ARG A 298 -3.61 -24.80 -5.36
C ARG A 298 -2.21 -24.44 -4.89
N VAL A 299 -2.03 -24.07 -3.63
CA VAL A 299 -0.71 -23.76 -3.05
C VAL A 299 0.24 -24.96 -3.17
N VAL A 300 -0.20 -26.17 -2.78
CA VAL A 300 0.60 -27.40 -2.93
C VAL A 300 0.96 -27.66 -4.39
N THR A 301 0.01 -27.43 -5.30
CA THR A 301 0.24 -27.59 -6.75
C THR A 301 1.30 -26.62 -7.27
N GLU A 302 1.24 -25.36 -6.87
CA GLU A 302 2.19 -24.34 -7.29
C GLU A 302 3.61 -24.66 -6.80
N LEU A 303 3.74 -25.12 -5.55
CA LEU A 303 5.02 -25.57 -4.99
C LEU A 303 5.61 -26.75 -5.79
N PHE A 304 4.83 -27.83 -6.00
CA PHE A 304 5.35 -28.98 -6.74
C PHE A 304 5.59 -28.72 -8.23
N ARG A 305 4.83 -27.80 -8.85
CA ARG A 305 5.05 -27.40 -10.25
C ARG A 305 6.26 -26.49 -10.43
N ALA A 306 6.56 -25.66 -9.43
CA ALA A 306 7.77 -24.83 -9.43
C ALA A 306 9.04 -25.63 -9.11
N ASP A 307 8.89 -26.82 -8.51
CA ASP A 307 9.99 -27.73 -8.20
C ASP A 307 10.48 -28.51 -9.43
N GLY A 308 11.18 -27.81 -10.34
CA GLY A 308 11.72 -28.39 -11.57
C GLY A 308 12.82 -29.44 -11.33
N ASP A 309 13.65 -29.23 -10.31
CA ASP A 309 14.76 -30.13 -9.96
C ASP A 309 14.32 -31.27 -9.02
N GLY A 310 13.04 -31.26 -8.61
CA GLY A 310 12.43 -32.32 -7.83
C GLY A 310 12.90 -32.38 -6.39
N LEU A 311 13.33 -31.25 -5.80
CA LEU A 311 13.84 -31.09 -4.44
C LEU A 311 12.82 -31.51 -3.38
N LEU A 312 11.54 -31.15 -3.53
CA LEU A 312 10.49 -31.42 -2.55
C LEU A 312 10.09 -32.91 -2.58
N ALA A 313 10.33 -33.64 -1.49
CA ALA A 313 9.73 -34.97 -1.32
C ALA A 313 8.31 -34.86 -0.76
N SER A 314 8.07 -33.91 0.15
CA SER A 314 6.74 -33.67 0.74
C SER A 314 6.52 -32.19 1.10
N VAL A 315 5.26 -31.81 1.26
CA VAL A 315 4.83 -30.47 1.70
C VAL A 315 3.84 -30.62 2.85
N VAL A 316 4.07 -29.91 3.97
CA VAL A 316 3.08 -29.67 5.01
C VAL A 316 2.52 -28.28 4.80
N LEU A 317 1.21 -28.16 4.60
CA LEU A 317 0.54 -26.88 4.42
C LEU A 317 -0.50 -26.69 5.53
N ASN A 318 -0.35 -25.60 6.28
CA ASN A 318 -1.31 -25.14 7.29
C ASN A 318 -1.99 -23.87 6.82
N GLY A 319 -3.30 -23.91 6.72
CA GLY A 319 -4.10 -22.75 6.35
C GLY A 319 -4.68 -22.09 7.59
N PHE A 320 -4.37 -20.80 7.79
CA PHE A 320 -4.88 -20.03 8.92
C PHE A 320 -5.68 -18.82 8.46
N VAL A 321 -6.58 -18.34 9.32
CA VAL A 321 -7.24 -17.05 9.13
C VAL A 321 -7.00 -16.20 10.38
N ARG A 322 -7.04 -14.88 10.23
CA ARG A 322 -7.14 -14.01 11.41
C ARG A 322 -8.58 -13.80 11.78
N GLY A 323 -8.86 -13.88 13.07
CA GLY A 323 -10.18 -13.60 13.59
C GLY A 323 -10.12 -13.12 15.02
N ILE A 324 -11.12 -12.36 15.40
CA ILE A 324 -11.30 -11.92 16.78
C ILE A 324 -11.74 -13.14 17.59
N ASP A 325 -10.96 -13.48 18.61
CA ASP A 325 -11.34 -14.48 19.58
C ASP A 325 -12.52 -13.97 20.43
N PRO A 326 -13.69 -14.64 20.41
CA PRO A 326 -14.84 -14.21 21.20
C PRO A 326 -14.57 -14.21 22.72
N ALA A 327 -13.60 -15.00 23.19
CA ALA A 327 -13.27 -15.10 24.62
C ALA A 327 -12.37 -13.95 25.09
N THR A 328 -11.42 -13.50 24.27
CA THR A 328 -10.43 -12.47 24.64
C THR A 328 -10.66 -11.12 23.97
N GLY A 329 -11.48 -11.07 22.92
CA GLY A 329 -11.71 -9.89 22.09
C GLY A 329 -10.48 -9.45 21.28
N ARG A 330 -9.41 -10.25 21.27
CA ARG A 330 -8.16 -9.97 20.55
C ARG A 330 -8.15 -10.72 19.23
N GLU A 331 -7.50 -10.13 18.24
CA GLU A 331 -7.22 -10.81 16.98
C GLU A 331 -6.14 -11.88 17.19
N ALA A 332 -6.37 -13.08 16.66
CA ALA A 332 -5.46 -14.19 16.74
C ALA A 332 -5.49 -15.01 15.45
N GLU A 333 -4.39 -15.72 15.18
CA GLU A 333 -4.29 -16.66 14.06
C GLU A 333 -4.98 -17.98 14.45
N ARG A 334 -5.89 -18.43 13.59
CA ARG A 334 -6.65 -19.67 13.79
C ARG A 334 -6.50 -20.57 12.58
N PHE A 335 -5.90 -21.73 12.80
CA PHE A 335 -5.70 -22.72 11.75
C PHE A 335 -7.02 -23.42 11.41
N LEU A 336 -7.47 -23.32 10.16
CA LEU A 336 -8.71 -23.93 9.67
C LEU A 336 -8.46 -25.16 8.79
N SER A 337 -7.23 -25.34 8.32
CA SER A 337 -6.84 -26.51 7.53
C SER A 337 -5.40 -26.91 7.80
N THR A 338 -5.09 -28.19 7.70
CA THR A 338 -3.71 -28.72 7.63
C THR A 338 -3.68 -29.94 6.72
N VAL A 339 -2.63 -30.10 5.94
CA VAL A 339 -2.41 -31.29 5.10
C VAL A 339 -0.92 -31.56 4.96
N THR A 340 -0.53 -32.82 5.00
CA THR A 340 0.82 -33.28 4.68
C THR A 340 0.73 -34.13 3.43
N VAL A 341 1.47 -33.76 2.38
CA VAL A 341 1.35 -34.37 1.05
C VAL A 341 2.72 -34.80 0.53
N ASP A 342 2.85 -36.06 0.14
CA ASP A 342 4.02 -36.57 -0.57
C ASP A 342 3.95 -36.29 -2.08
N ARG A 343 5.07 -35.92 -2.69
CA ARG A 343 5.15 -35.60 -4.13
C ARG A 343 4.69 -36.75 -5.01
N ALA A 344 5.10 -37.98 -4.67
CA ALA A 344 4.78 -39.17 -5.46
C ALA A 344 3.28 -39.48 -5.45
N GLU A 345 2.63 -39.33 -4.30
CA GLU A 345 1.18 -39.48 -4.16
C GLU A 345 0.45 -38.37 -4.93
N PHE A 346 0.88 -37.12 -4.76
CA PHE A 346 0.25 -35.96 -5.38
C PHE A 346 0.36 -35.95 -6.91
N ALA A 347 1.51 -36.36 -7.45
CA ALA A 347 1.76 -36.40 -8.89
C ALA A 347 0.84 -37.38 -9.64
N GLY A 348 0.27 -38.37 -8.93
CA GLY A 348 -0.71 -39.30 -9.49
C GLY A 348 -2.12 -38.73 -9.64
N LEU A 349 -2.40 -37.54 -9.08
CA LEU A 349 -3.73 -36.94 -9.06
C LEU A 349 -4.02 -36.13 -10.34
N ALA A 350 -5.18 -36.37 -10.93
CA ALA A 350 -5.74 -35.55 -12.00
C ALA A 350 -6.55 -34.39 -11.40
N LEU A 351 -5.85 -33.37 -10.87
CA LEU A 351 -6.45 -32.25 -10.12
C LEU A 351 -7.47 -31.41 -10.92
N ASP A 352 -7.46 -31.49 -12.25
CA ASP A 352 -8.47 -30.87 -13.12
C ASP A 352 -9.85 -31.55 -13.03
N ARG A 353 -9.94 -32.73 -12.40
CA ARG A 353 -11.15 -33.58 -12.35
C ARG A 353 -11.57 -33.96 -10.94
N VAL A 354 -10.90 -33.44 -9.91
CA VAL A 354 -11.19 -33.80 -8.52
C VAL A 354 -12.25 -32.90 -7.89
N ALA A 355 -13.06 -33.47 -6.99
CA ALA A 355 -13.79 -32.67 -6.01
C ALA A 355 -12.80 -32.21 -4.93
N ALA A 356 -12.55 -30.90 -4.83
CA ALA A 356 -11.45 -30.36 -4.02
C ALA A 356 -11.48 -30.80 -2.55
N VAL A 357 -12.66 -30.79 -1.91
CA VAL A 357 -12.81 -31.20 -0.50
C VAL A 357 -12.50 -32.69 -0.31
N GLU A 358 -13.03 -33.55 -1.18
CA GLU A 358 -12.79 -35.00 -1.12
C GLU A 358 -11.34 -35.34 -1.41
N CYS A 359 -10.73 -34.67 -2.39
CA CYS A 359 -9.31 -34.81 -2.71
C CYS A 359 -8.42 -34.38 -1.53
N PHE A 360 -8.69 -33.21 -0.96
CA PHE A 360 -7.95 -32.70 0.19
C PHE A 360 -8.01 -33.66 1.38
N GLN A 361 -9.19 -34.18 1.69
CA GLN A 361 -9.37 -35.17 2.76
C GLN A 361 -8.77 -36.54 2.42
N GLY A 362 -8.83 -36.95 1.15
CA GLY A 362 -8.23 -38.19 0.65
C GLY A 362 -6.71 -38.22 0.81
N LEU A 363 -6.06 -37.06 0.68
CA LEU A 363 -4.64 -36.84 0.98
C LEU A 363 -4.33 -36.80 2.49
N GLY A 364 -5.27 -37.18 3.36
CA GLY A 364 -5.12 -37.10 4.82
C GLY A 364 -5.29 -35.70 5.40
N GLY A 365 -5.71 -34.72 4.59
CA GLY A 365 -5.92 -33.34 5.02
C GLY A 365 -7.09 -33.19 6.01
N LYS A 366 -6.91 -32.33 7.01
CA LYS A 366 -7.90 -32.00 8.02
C LYS A 366 -8.45 -30.60 7.75
N LEU A 367 -9.76 -30.50 7.58
CA LEU A 367 -10.49 -29.24 7.46
C LEU A 367 -11.33 -29.00 8.70
N SER A 368 -11.47 -27.73 9.08
CA SER A 368 -12.35 -27.31 10.15
C SER A 368 -13.78 -27.83 9.92
N ALA A 369 -14.39 -28.35 10.98
CA ALA A 369 -15.77 -28.80 10.94
C ALA A 369 -16.74 -27.64 10.68
N ARG A 370 -16.44 -26.45 11.22
CA ARG A 370 -17.21 -25.21 11.08
C ARG A 370 -16.26 -24.02 10.88
N PRO A 371 -15.67 -23.88 9.67
CA PRO A 371 -14.70 -22.82 9.40
C PRO A 371 -15.34 -21.44 9.53
N GLU A 372 -16.65 -21.30 9.32
CA GLU A 372 -17.38 -20.04 9.51
C GLU A 372 -17.47 -19.58 10.98
N ARG A 373 -17.14 -20.47 11.92
CA ARG A 373 -17.05 -20.18 13.36
C ARG A 373 -15.62 -20.15 13.87
N LEU A 374 -14.65 -20.31 12.98
CA LEU A 374 -13.24 -20.39 13.32
C LEU A 374 -12.92 -21.55 14.28
N ASP A 375 -13.62 -22.68 14.13
CA ASP A 375 -13.31 -23.91 14.86
C ASP A 375 -11.91 -24.38 14.40
N GLU A 376 -10.95 -24.42 15.32
CA GLU A 376 -9.55 -24.67 14.99
C GLU A 376 -9.24 -26.14 14.66
N VAL A 377 -8.29 -26.31 13.75
CA VAL A 377 -7.64 -27.58 13.42
C VAL A 377 -6.19 -27.48 13.88
N ARG A 378 -5.73 -28.47 14.66
CA ARG A 378 -4.33 -28.52 15.09
C ARG A 378 -3.42 -28.81 13.88
N PRO A 379 -2.43 -27.95 13.58
CA PRO A 379 -1.42 -28.20 12.55
C PRO A 379 -0.67 -29.50 12.80
N ASP A 380 -0.37 -30.24 11.74
CA ASP A 380 0.45 -31.47 11.83
C ASP A 380 1.90 -31.14 12.19
N ARG A 381 2.44 -30.08 11.59
CA ARG A 381 3.78 -29.54 11.84
C ARG A 381 3.77 -28.04 11.58
N LEU A 382 4.53 -27.28 12.34
CA LEU A 382 4.65 -25.82 12.19
C LEU A 382 6.05 -25.44 11.69
N PRO A 383 6.23 -24.34 10.94
CA PRO A 383 7.54 -23.90 10.46
C PRO A 383 8.59 -23.79 11.56
N GLU A 384 8.24 -23.26 12.73
CA GLU A 384 9.10 -23.15 13.94
C GLU A 384 9.52 -24.51 14.56
N THR A 385 9.06 -25.62 13.98
CA THR A 385 9.42 -27.00 14.39
C THR A 385 10.30 -27.72 13.36
N VAL A 386 10.68 -27.05 12.28
CA VAL A 386 11.59 -27.54 11.25
C VAL A 386 13.04 -27.23 11.64
N GLY A 387 13.97 -28.19 11.53
CA GLY A 387 15.37 -28.03 11.98
C GLY A 387 15.65 -28.49 13.43
N GLY A 388 14.70 -29.20 14.07
CA GLY A 388 14.81 -29.65 15.45
C GLY A 388 14.92 -31.18 15.62
N SER A 389 15.92 -31.85 15.04
CA SER A 389 16.36 -33.20 15.47
C SER A 389 17.66 -33.69 14.81
N VAL A 390 18.78 -33.67 15.55
CA VAL A 390 19.77 -34.76 15.56
C VAL A 390 19.95 -35.20 17.01
N ALA A 391 19.76 -36.50 17.24
CA ALA A 391 19.58 -37.11 18.54
C ALA A 391 20.89 -37.33 19.32
N GLY A 392 20.86 -37.05 20.62
CA GLY A 392 21.88 -37.41 21.60
C GLY A 392 21.37 -37.28 23.04
N GLN A 393 20.52 -38.21 23.45
CA GLN A 393 20.16 -38.59 24.83
C GLN A 393 20.15 -37.52 25.95
N GLY A 394 18.91 -37.20 26.39
CA GLY A 394 18.60 -37.03 27.80
C GLY A 394 18.62 -35.60 28.32
N GLY A 395 17.47 -34.93 28.25
CA GLY A 395 17.19 -33.69 28.98
C GLY A 395 16.38 -32.72 28.15
N GLU A 396 15.23 -32.29 28.67
CA GLU A 396 14.55 -31.08 28.25
C GLU A 396 15.59 -29.93 28.17
N GLU A 397 15.69 -29.22 27.03
CA GLU A 397 16.08 -27.80 26.92
C GLU A 397 16.50 -27.39 25.48
N GLU A 398 16.19 -26.15 25.09
CA GLU A 398 16.61 -25.50 23.83
C GLU A 398 18.16 -25.39 23.76
N PRO A 399 18.78 -25.40 22.55
CA PRO A 399 20.24 -25.29 22.42
C PRO A 399 20.74 -23.93 22.93
N ASP A 400 21.69 -23.96 23.85
CA ASP A 400 22.33 -22.76 24.39
C ASP A 400 23.34 -22.22 23.36
N LEU A 401 23.07 -21.01 22.87
CA LEU A 401 23.94 -20.32 21.91
C LEU A 401 25.38 -20.12 22.46
N PHE A 402 25.59 -20.23 23.77
CA PHE A 402 26.93 -20.20 24.39
C PHE A 402 27.74 -21.51 24.27
N GLU A 403 27.10 -22.64 23.99
CA GLU A 403 27.70 -23.99 24.02
C GLU A 403 27.85 -24.62 22.62
N MET A 404 27.15 -24.10 21.60
CA MET A 404 27.23 -24.49 20.17
C MET A 404 28.63 -24.32 19.56
N ASP A 405 29.06 -25.04 18.51
CA ASP A 405 30.39 -24.92 17.87
C ASP A 405 30.57 -23.58 17.09
N PRO A 406 31.80 -23.00 16.91
CA PRO A 406 31.94 -21.68 16.29
C PRO A 406 31.55 -21.69 14.81
N ILE A 407 31.80 -22.80 14.12
CA ILE A 407 31.41 -22.97 12.72
C ILE A 407 29.88 -23.08 12.64
N GLU A 408 29.26 -23.82 13.56
CA GLU A 408 27.79 -23.91 13.66
C GLU A 408 27.14 -22.56 13.99
N PHE A 409 27.78 -21.71 14.79
CA PHE A 409 27.29 -20.35 15.08
C PHE A 409 27.41 -19.42 13.87
N GLU A 410 28.51 -19.49 13.12
CA GLU A 410 28.67 -18.73 11.86
C GLU A 410 27.63 -19.18 10.82
N GLU A 411 27.35 -20.48 10.74
CA GLU A 411 26.35 -21.05 9.85
C GLU A 411 24.92 -20.67 10.26
N LEU A 412 24.61 -20.59 11.57
CA LEU A 412 23.34 -20.07 12.11
C LEU A 412 23.13 -18.57 11.78
N ILE A 413 24.19 -17.76 11.83
CA ILE A 413 24.08 -16.34 11.46
C ILE A 413 23.93 -16.18 9.96
N ALA A 414 24.69 -16.95 9.16
CA ALA A 414 24.43 -17.01 7.72
C ALA A 414 22.98 -17.41 7.46
N GLU A 415 22.46 -18.33 8.28
CA GLU A 415 21.09 -18.83 8.21
C GLU A 415 20.00 -17.85 8.73
N LEU A 416 20.38 -16.80 9.44
CA LEU A 416 19.45 -15.72 9.78
C LEU A 416 19.29 -14.76 8.60
N PHE A 417 20.39 -14.45 7.90
CA PHE A 417 20.40 -13.41 6.88
C PHE A 417 19.88 -13.90 5.53
N ARG A 418 20.09 -15.16 5.16
CA ARG A 418 19.51 -15.69 3.91
C ARG A 418 17.97 -15.81 4.08
N LEU A 419 17.46 -16.17 5.27
CA LEU A 419 16.02 -16.15 5.58
C LEU A 419 15.36 -14.75 5.49
N ARG A 420 16.12 -13.69 5.77
CA ARG A 420 15.66 -12.29 5.60
C ARG A 420 15.80 -11.77 4.15
N GLY A 421 16.10 -12.64 3.19
CA GLY A 421 16.12 -12.34 1.76
C GLY A 421 17.46 -11.82 1.22
N PHE A 422 18.57 -11.99 1.96
CA PHE A 422 19.90 -11.58 1.51
C PHE A 422 20.64 -12.73 0.79
N ARG A 423 21.42 -12.42 -0.25
CA ARG A 423 22.31 -13.39 -0.91
C ARG A 423 23.61 -13.56 -0.12
N VAL A 424 23.73 -14.66 0.63
CA VAL A 424 24.87 -14.92 1.54
C VAL A 424 25.91 -15.89 0.96
N MET A 425 27.20 -15.59 1.13
CA MET A 425 28.39 -16.41 0.84
C MET A 425 29.25 -16.57 2.10
N THR A 426 29.60 -17.81 2.50
CA THR A 426 30.52 -18.09 3.62
C THR A 426 31.96 -18.17 3.14
N THR A 427 32.89 -17.48 3.81
CA THR A 427 34.30 -17.41 3.40
C THR A 427 35.10 -18.59 3.98
N ALA A 428 35.73 -19.40 3.12
CA ALA A 428 36.55 -20.52 3.56
C ALA A 428 37.83 -20.04 4.29
N ARG A 429 38.08 -20.63 5.47
CA ARG A 429 39.15 -20.29 6.41
C ARG A 429 40.52 -20.01 5.77
N SER A 430 41.16 -18.97 6.31
CA SER A 430 42.58 -18.60 6.23
C SER A 430 42.92 -17.54 5.17
N GLY A 431 42.91 -16.28 5.61
CA GLY A 431 43.63 -15.19 4.95
C GLY A 431 42.92 -13.84 4.92
N ASP A 432 41.59 -13.84 4.83
CA ASP A 432 40.83 -12.61 4.60
C ASP A 432 40.30 -12.02 5.91
N ALA A 433 41.11 -11.13 6.49
CA ALA A 433 40.71 -9.94 7.25
C ALA A 433 39.42 -9.97 8.12
N GLY A 434 39.11 -11.10 8.76
CA GLY A 434 38.12 -11.20 9.83
C GLY A 434 36.65 -11.14 9.40
N VAL A 435 36.30 -11.47 8.16
CA VAL A 435 34.90 -11.68 7.74
C VAL A 435 34.50 -13.13 7.97
N ASP A 436 33.35 -13.35 8.59
CA ASP A 436 32.84 -14.70 8.84
C ASP A 436 31.73 -15.06 7.82
N VAL A 437 30.91 -14.08 7.41
CA VAL A 437 29.79 -14.24 6.47
C VAL A 437 29.68 -12.99 5.58
N VAL A 438 29.47 -13.12 4.27
CA VAL A 438 29.17 -11.97 3.37
C VAL A 438 27.75 -12.10 2.87
N ALA A 439 26.90 -11.11 3.10
CA ALA A 439 25.53 -11.02 2.57
C ALA A 439 25.43 -9.96 1.48
N GLU A 440 24.45 -10.02 0.60
CA GLU A 440 24.24 -9.02 -0.45
C GLU A 440 22.74 -8.78 -0.60
N ASP A 441 22.34 -7.51 -0.46
CA ASP A 441 20.97 -7.06 -0.68
C ASP A 441 20.80 -6.79 -2.20
N LEU A 442 19.82 -7.45 -2.82
CA LEU A 442 19.60 -7.41 -4.27
C LEU A 442 18.63 -6.28 -4.69
N ASP A 443 18.19 -5.43 -3.76
CA ASP A 443 17.35 -4.27 -4.09
C ASP A 443 18.07 -3.31 -5.08
N PRO A 444 17.48 -2.96 -6.23
CA PRO A 444 18.14 -2.15 -7.25
C PRO A 444 18.31 -0.66 -6.87
N VAL A 445 17.69 -0.19 -5.79
CA VAL A 445 17.72 1.19 -5.29
C VAL A 445 18.54 1.31 -4.00
N THR A 446 18.43 0.35 -3.08
CA THR A 446 19.10 0.36 -1.76
C THR A 446 20.06 -0.80 -1.53
N GLY A 447 20.15 -1.74 -2.47
CA GLY A 447 20.93 -2.97 -2.33
C GLY A 447 22.43 -2.79 -2.50
N GLY A 448 23.18 -3.81 -2.07
CA GLY A 448 24.63 -3.84 -2.09
C GLY A 448 25.22 -4.84 -1.09
N ARG A 449 26.55 -4.96 -1.11
CA ARG A 449 27.29 -5.96 -0.30
C ARG A 449 27.30 -5.59 1.18
N ILE A 450 27.04 -6.57 2.03
CA ILE A 450 27.00 -6.49 3.49
C ILE A 450 28.02 -7.48 4.05
N VAL A 451 28.95 -7.05 4.91
CA VAL A 451 29.89 -7.99 5.57
C VAL A 451 29.46 -8.26 7.00
N ILE A 452 29.37 -9.53 7.35
CA ILE A 452 28.85 -9.98 8.63
C ILE A 452 29.97 -10.71 9.36
N GLN A 453 30.19 -10.32 10.60
CA GLN A 453 31.18 -10.93 11.48
C GLN A 453 30.43 -11.50 12.69
N ALA A 454 30.61 -12.78 12.94
CA ALA A 454 29.94 -13.50 14.00
C ALA A 454 30.95 -13.84 15.11
N LYS A 455 30.68 -13.37 16.32
CA LYS A 455 31.55 -13.60 17.47
C LYS A 455 30.79 -14.25 18.60
N ARG A 456 31.03 -15.55 18.82
CA ARG A 456 30.48 -16.29 19.95
C ARG A 456 31.26 -15.94 21.22
N TYR A 457 30.67 -15.13 22.08
CA TYR A 457 31.28 -14.69 23.34
C TYR A 457 30.29 -14.84 24.49
N ARG A 458 30.79 -15.22 25.68
CA ARG A 458 30.02 -15.29 26.93
C ARG A 458 29.90 -13.94 27.65
N SER A 459 30.61 -12.93 27.14
CA SER A 459 30.75 -11.61 27.74
C SER A 459 30.73 -10.55 26.65
N THR A 460 30.43 -9.32 27.07
CA THR A 460 30.25 -8.17 26.19
C THR A 460 31.40 -7.99 25.20
N VAL A 461 31.08 -7.87 23.92
CA VAL A 461 32.07 -7.72 22.84
C VAL A 461 32.76 -6.37 22.96
N SER A 462 34.10 -6.39 22.92
CA SER A 462 34.88 -5.16 23.04
C SER A 462 34.70 -4.25 21.83
N PRO A 463 34.74 -2.92 22.01
CA PRO A 463 34.62 -1.97 20.91
C PRO A 463 35.66 -2.15 19.81
N THR A 464 36.82 -2.78 20.11
CA THR A 464 37.86 -3.10 19.13
C THR A 464 37.34 -3.98 17.99
N ALA A 465 36.53 -5.01 18.28
CA ALA A 465 35.96 -5.88 17.25
C ALA A 465 35.06 -5.11 16.26
N VAL A 466 34.36 -4.07 16.75
CA VAL A 466 33.50 -3.21 15.94
C VAL A 466 34.34 -2.26 15.06
N ARG A 467 35.51 -1.84 15.54
CA ARG A 467 36.46 -1.03 14.75
C ARG A 467 37.16 -1.84 13.67
N ASP A 468 37.45 -3.09 14.00
CA ASP A 468 38.01 -4.04 13.05
C ASP A 468 36.99 -4.29 11.95
N LEU A 469 35.70 -4.50 12.29
CA LEU A 469 34.61 -4.62 11.32
C LEU A 469 34.45 -3.37 10.42
N ASP A 470 34.57 -2.14 10.92
CA ASP A 470 34.54 -0.91 10.09
C ASP A 470 35.66 -0.92 9.04
N SER A 471 36.86 -1.36 9.44
CA SER A 471 38.00 -1.50 8.54
C SER A 471 37.72 -2.56 7.47
N THR A 472 37.09 -3.66 7.87
CA THR A 472 36.69 -4.76 7.00
C THR A 472 35.59 -4.35 6.01
N VAL A 473 34.55 -3.61 6.44
CA VAL A 473 33.50 -3.03 5.56
C VAL A 473 34.10 -2.20 4.44
N ARG A 474 35.05 -1.32 4.80
CA ARG A 474 35.73 -0.44 3.84
C ARG A 474 36.64 -1.23 2.90
N HIS A 475 37.35 -2.23 3.42
CA HIS A 475 38.24 -3.08 2.63
C HIS A 475 37.47 -3.90 1.59
N HIS A 476 36.32 -4.45 1.96
CA HIS A 476 35.48 -5.28 1.07
C HIS A 476 34.50 -4.46 0.21
N GLY A 477 34.48 -3.13 0.34
CA GLY A 477 33.57 -2.24 -0.39
C GLY A 477 32.09 -2.47 -0.06
N ALA A 478 31.81 -2.88 1.18
CA ALA A 478 30.45 -3.18 1.62
C ALA A 478 29.68 -1.90 1.98
N ILE A 479 28.41 -1.84 1.60
CA ILE A 479 27.49 -0.75 1.93
C ILE A 479 27.02 -0.82 3.39
N LYS A 480 27.23 -1.97 4.04
CA LYS A 480 26.86 -2.23 5.43
C LYS A 480 27.75 -3.32 6.03
N GLY A 481 28.00 -3.27 7.32
CA GLY A 481 28.61 -4.35 8.09
C GLY A 481 27.78 -4.71 9.29
N ILE A 482 27.73 -5.97 9.65
CA ILE A 482 26.91 -6.45 10.77
C ILE A 482 27.77 -7.26 11.72
N LEU A 483 27.89 -6.83 12.97
CA LEU A 483 28.55 -7.61 14.00
C LEU A 483 27.48 -8.33 14.81
N VAL A 484 27.54 -9.66 14.84
CA VAL A 484 26.58 -10.51 15.54
C VAL A 484 27.28 -11.21 16.69
N THR A 485 26.65 -11.24 17.86
CA THR A 485 27.22 -11.93 19.03
C THR A 485 26.16 -12.56 19.92
N THR A 486 26.55 -13.60 20.65
CA THR A 486 25.72 -14.26 21.68
C THR A 486 25.63 -13.46 22.98
N ALA A 487 26.42 -12.41 23.13
CA ALA A 487 26.42 -11.51 24.28
C ALA A 487 25.90 -10.10 23.92
N GLY A 488 26.05 -9.13 24.81
CA GLY A 488 25.79 -7.73 24.48
C GLY A 488 26.97 -7.05 23.81
N PHE A 489 26.75 -5.86 23.27
CA PHE A 489 27.80 -4.92 22.91
C PHE A 489 27.91 -3.82 23.96
N GLY A 490 29.13 -3.34 24.20
CA GLY A 490 29.34 -2.22 25.12
C GLY A 490 28.76 -0.91 24.52
N PRO A 491 28.38 0.08 25.35
CA PRO A 491 27.87 1.37 24.86
C PRO A 491 28.83 2.06 23.88
N GLY A 492 30.15 1.92 24.09
CA GLY A 492 31.18 2.43 23.17
C GLY A 492 31.20 1.77 21.78
N SER A 493 30.60 0.58 21.63
CA SER A 493 30.39 -0.08 20.33
C SER A 493 29.22 0.55 19.57
N TYR A 494 28.09 0.81 20.25
CA TYR A 494 26.93 1.50 19.68
C TYR A 494 27.21 2.97 19.36
N GLU A 495 28.02 3.64 20.17
CA GLU A 495 28.54 4.98 19.86
C GLU A 495 29.45 4.97 18.63
N TYR A 496 30.29 3.95 18.48
CA TYR A 496 31.24 3.87 17.36
C TYR A 496 30.56 3.60 16.01
N ILE A 497 29.48 2.81 15.97
CA ILE A 497 28.71 2.56 14.74
C ILE A 497 27.79 3.71 14.35
N ARG A 498 27.62 4.71 15.22
CA ARG A 498 26.74 5.86 14.98
C ARG A 498 27.21 6.60 13.72
N ASN A 499 26.33 6.74 12.73
CA ASN A 499 26.62 7.27 11.39
C ASN A 499 27.61 6.48 10.54
N LYS A 500 27.87 5.22 10.91
CA LYS A 500 28.61 4.29 10.07
C LYS A 500 27.65 3.27 9.49
N PRO A 501 27.98 2.70 8.33
CA PRO A 501 27.21 1.60 7.75
C PRO A 501 27.47 0.32 8.56
N LEU A 502 27.24 0.33 9.86
CA LEU A 502 27.48 -0.79 10.77
C LEU A 502 26.24 -1.05 11.61
N THR A 503 25.90 -2.30 11.83
CA THR A 503 24.78 -2.74 12.66
C THR A 503 25.29 -3.77 13.65
N LEU A 504 24.82 -3.67 14.88
CA LEU A 504 25.17 -4.60 15.94
C LEU A 504 23.93 -5.40 16.27
N VAL A 505 24.08 -6.72 16.37
CA VAL A 505 22.99 -7.64 16.71
C VAL A 505 23.42 -8.42 17.95
N SER A 506 22.89 -7.99 19.10
CA SER A 506 23.23 -8.57 20.40
C SER A 506 22.55 -9.92 20.63
N GLY A 507 22.96 -10.67 21.65
CA GLY A 507 22.41 -12.00 21.95
C GLY A 507 20.88 -12.04 22.08
N PRO A 508 20.23 -11.15 22.84
CA PRO A 508 18.76 -11.10 22.92
C PRO A 508 18.09 -10.72 21.60
N GLU A 509 18.61 -9.71 20.90
CA GLU A 509 18.12 -9.32 19.57
C GLU A 509 18.33 -10.45 18.56
N LEU A 510 19.43 -11.20 18.69
CA LEU A 510 19.70 -12.37 17.89
C LEU A 510 18.66 -13.46 18.18
N VAL A 511 18.33 -13.74 19.44
CA VAL A 511 17.26 -14.70 19.79
C VAL A 511 15.91 -14.25 19.24
N GLU A 512 15.59 -12.96 19.31
CA GLU A 512 14.35 -12.42 18.73
C GLU A 512 14.35 -12.53 17.20
N LEU A 513 15.44 -12.15 16.53
CA LEU A 513 15.58 -12.26 15.09
C LEU A 513 15.58 -13.72 14.63
N LEU A 514 16.17 -14.64 15.40
CA LEU A 514 16.10 -16.08 15.17
C LEU A 514 14.64 -16.56 15.33
N ALA A 515 13.95 -16.16 16.40
CA ALA A 515 12.56 -16.53 16.66
C ALA A 515 11.59 -16.00 15.59
N GLU A 516 11.79 -14.77 15.11
CA GLU A 516 11.05 -14.16 13.99
C GLU A 516 11.17 -14.98 12.70
N GLN A 517 12.30 -15.67 12.52
CA GLN A 517 12.56 -16.52 11.36
C GLN A 517 12.36 -18.02 11.65
N GLY A 518 11.88 -18.38 12.83
CA GLY A 518 11.62 -19.77 13.23
C GLY A 518 12.85 -20.58 13.65
N LEU A 519 14.02 -19.94 13.81
CA LEU A 519 15.27 -20.55 14.27
C LEU A 519 15.34 -20.63 15.81
N ARG A 520 15.87 -21.74 16.34
CA ARG A 520 15.91 -22.02 17.79
C ARG A 520 17.26 -21.66 18.39
N GLY A 521 17.26 -20.80 19.40
CA GLY A 521 18.41 -20.51 20.24
C GLY A 521 17.97 -19.90 21.54
N ARG A 522 18.40 -20.46 22.68
CA ARG A 522 18.17 -19.84 23.98
C ARG A 522 19.47 -19.30 24.55
N LEU A 523 19.32 -18.31 25.42
CA LEU A 523 20.35 -17.91 26.37
C LEU A 523 19.91 -18.56 27.70
N GLY A 524 20.62 -19.57 28.20
CA GLY A 524 20.18 -20.38 29.36
C GLY A 524 19.71 -19.55 30.57
N GLY A 525 18.58 -19.95 31.19
CA GLY A 525 17.93 -19.21 32.29
C GLY A 525 18.22 -19.76 33.69
N GLY A 526 18.42 -18.87 34.68
CA GLY A 526 18.59 -19.24 36.09
C GLY A 526 17.46 -18.77 37.01
N GLY A 527 16.50 -19.67 37.34
CA GLY A 527 15.89 -19.87 38.67
C GLY A 527 14.68 -19.05 39.18
N SER A 528 13.51 -19.70 39.35
CA SER A 528 12.28 -19.21 40.06
C SER A 528 12.30 -19.48 41.59
N ALA A 529 11.62 -18.63 42.37
CA ALA A 529 11.54 -18.66 43.84
C ALA A 529 10.60 -19.74 44.43
N ALA A 530 11.02 -20.37 45.54
CA ALA A 530 10.18 -21.04 46.54
C ALA A 530 10.63 -20.61 47.98
N PRO A 531 9.79 -20.73 49.03
CA PRO A 531 9.73 -19.73 50.11
C PRO A 531 10.65 -19.94 51.34
N ARG A 532 11.02 -18.78 51.94
CA ARG A 532 11.41 -18.45 53.34
C ARG A 532 12.78 -18.91 53.94
N ARG A 533 13.71 -17.93 54.01
CA ARG A 533 14.75 -17.51 55.02
C ARG A 533 15.32 -18.58 55.99
N ALA A 534 16.63 -18.66 56.32
CA ALA A 534 17.77 -17.70 56.37
C ALA A 534 19.12 -18.47 56.63
N PRO A 535 20.34 -17.86 56.79
CA PRO A 535 20.93 -16.62 56.26
C PRO A 535 22.35 -16.76 55.62
N ALA A 536 22.81 -15.66 54.99
CA ALA A 536 24.19 -15.21 54.68
C ALA A 536 25.02 -16.00 53.62
N ALA A 537 25.70 -15.41 52.64
CA ALA A 537 26.27 -14.06 52.53
C ALA A 537 26.48 -13.59 51.06
N GLY A 538 26.28 -12.29 50.81
CA GLY A 538 27.16 -11.44 49.98
C GLY A 538 26.83 -11.18 48.50
N GLY A 539 26.43 -9.93 48.18
CA GLY A 539 26.75 -9.24 46.91
C GLY A 539 25.57 -8.84 46.00
N ALA A 540 25.32 -7.54 45.82
CA ALA A 540 24.19 -6.93 45.09
C ALA A 540 24.57 -6.34 43.70
N ALA A 541 23.58 -6.14 42.81
CA ALA A 541 23.58 -5.09 41.76
C ALA A 541 22.15 -4.86 41.16
N GLU A 542 21.78 -3.59 40.92
CA GLU A 542 20.45 -2.98 40.62
C GLU A 542 20.02 -2.94 39.12
N ALA A 543 18.73 -2.64 38.86
CA ALA A 543 18.02 -2.55 37.55
C ALA A 543 17.67 -1.08 37.12
N ALA A 544 17.35 -0.82 35.84
CA ALA A 544 17.05 0.53 35.27
C ALA A 544 15.59 0.72 34.76
N GLU A 545 15.10 1.98 34.71
CA GLU A 545 13.66 2.44 34.73
C GLU A 545 13.01 2.80 33.35
N PRO A 546 11.64 2.89 33.21
CA PRO A 546 10.91 3.02 31.93
C PRO A 546 10.71 4.46 31.37
N ALA A 547 10.59 4.62 30.04
CA ALA A 547 10.40 5.90 29.32
C ALA A 547 8.91 6.32 29.11
N THR A 548 8.63 7.62 28.93
CA THR A 548 7.27 8.15 28.71
C THR A 548 6.78 7.95 27.26
N THR A 549 5.63 7.29 27.10
CA THR A 549 4.99 6.96 25.82
C THR A 549 3.50 7.28 25.85
N VAL A 550 2.99 7.89 24.78
CA VAL A 550 1.58 8.18 24.56
C VAL A 550 1.14 7.55 23.24
N ARG A 551 0.14 6.69 23.29
CA ARG A 551 -0.45 6.07 22.10
C ARG A 551 -1.86 6.59 21.88
N LEU A 552 -2.12 7.08 20.67
CA LEU A 552 -3.44 7.47 20.20
C LEU A 552 -4.05 6.34 19.37
N SER A 553 -5.36 6.17 19.46
CA SER A 553 -6.14 5.21 18.70
C SER A 553 -7.50 5.77 18.36
N TRP A 554 -8.03 5.47 17.17
CA TRP A 554 -9.32 5.97 16.70
C TRP A 554 -9.99 5.00 15.73
N GLN A 555 -11.28 5.24 15.48
CA GLN A 555 -12.08 4.58 14.46
C GLN A 555 -12.72 5.65 13.58
N SER A 556 -12.92 5.39 12.29
CA SER A 556 -13.68 6.30 11.43
C SER A 556 -14.45 5.51 10.37
N ARG A 557 -15.70 5.91 10.14
CA ARG A 557 -16.55 5.47 9.03
C ARG A 557 -17.52 6.59 8.67
N THR A 558 -17.58 6.97 7.40
CA THR A 558 -18.70 7.77 6.88
C THR A 558 -19.90 6.87 6.58
N ALA A 559 -21.09 7.44 6.40
CA ALA A 559 -22.27 6.68 5.96
C ALA A 559 -22.09 6.04 4.56
N GLY A 560 -21.08 6.50 3.79
CA GLY A 560 -20.69 5.96 2.48
C GLY A 560 -19.61 4.86 2.53
N GLY A 561 -19.01 4.60 3.70
CA GLY A 561 -17.99 3.55 3.88
C GLY A 561 -16.54 4.04 3.83
N ASP A 562 -16.30 5.31 3.50
CA ASP A 562 -14.95 5.88 3.44
C ASP A 562 -14.33 6.06 4.84
N ALA A 563 -13.03 5.81 4.94
CA ALA A 563 -12.25 6.02 6.17
C ALA A 563 -11.81 7.48 6.25
N VAL A 564 -12.00 8.10 7.42
CA VAL A 564 -11.40 9.42 7.75
C VAL A 564 -10.06 9.17 8.41
N GLU A 565 -8.97 9.61 7.79
CA GLU A 565 -7.63 9.51 8.37
C GLU A 565 -7.37 10.67 9.35
N LEU A 566 -6.59 10.38 10.38
CA LEU A 566 -6.15 11.39 11.34
C LEU A 566 -4.63 11.47 11.32
N ASP A 567 -4.14 12.68 11.12
CA ASP A 567 -2.78 13.05 11.38
C ASP A 567 -2.60 13.41 12.84
N VAL A 568 -1.56 12.84 13.45
CA VAL A 568 -1.11 13.21 14.79
C VAL A 568 0.06 14.16 14.66
N SER A 569 0.02 15.25 15.42
CA SER A 569 1.14 16.18 15.47
C SER A 569 1.46 16.61 16.89
N ALA A 570 2.71 17.01 17.11
CA ALA A 570 3.16 17.57 18.37
C ALA A 570 3.99 18.84 18.18
N PHE A 571 3.83 19.78 19.11
CA PHE A 571 4.53 21.06 19.11
C PHE A 571 5.32 21.18 20.40
N VAL A 572 6.65 21.30 20.30
CA VAL A 572 7.47 21.66 21.47
C VAL A 572 7.50 23.16 21.60
N CYS A 573 6.96 23.66 22.70
CA CYS A 573 6.70 25.07 22.92
C CYS A 573 7.50 25.62 24.11
N ALA A 574 7.86 26.89 23.98
CA ALA A 574 8.38 27.75 25.04
C ALA A 574 7.54 29.04 25.09
N SER A 575 7.01 29.38 26.26
CA SER A 575 6.24 30.63 26.45
C SER A 575 5.05 30.78 25.49
N GLY A 576 4.41 29.66 25.14
CA GLY A 576 3.22 29.63 24.30
C GLY A 576 3.45 29.74 22.79
N ARG A 577 4.68 29.52 22.30
CA ARG A 577 5.01 29.36 20.87
C ARG A 577 5.95 28.19 20.66
N VAL A 578 5.93 27.61 19.46
CA VAL A 578 6.90 26.57 19.08
C VAL A 578 8.32 27.13 19.18
N VAL A 579 9.27 26.32 19.67
CA VAL A 579 10.66 26.75 19.88
C VAL A 579 11.38 27.03 18.54
N GLY A 580 10.99 26.31 17.49
CA GLY A 580 11.40 26.47 16.10
C GLY A 580 10.54 25.61 15.19
N ASP A 581 10.54 25.86 13.87
CA ASP A 581 9.71 25.11 12.92
C ASP A 581 10.10 23.62 12.88
N GLU A 582 11.37 23.32 13.12
CA GLU A 582 11.92 21.97 13.25
C GLU A 582 11.40 21.21 14.48
N HIS A 583 10.87 21.92 15.48
CA HIS A 583 10.24 21.36 16.68
C HIS A 583 8.73 21.15 16.56
N PHE A 584 8.19 21.31 15.34
CA PHE A 584 6.88 20.81 14.94
C PHE A 584 7.03 19.39 14.39
N VAL A 585 6.55 18.40 15.15
CA VAL A 585 6.64 16.98 14.85
C VAL A 585 5.35 16.49 14.21
N PHE A 586 5.43 15.95 13.00
CA PHE A 586 4.31 15.41 12.21
C PHE A 586 4.84 14.38 11.21
N PHE A 587 4.00 13.83 10.33
CA PHE A 587 4.40 12.68 9.49
C PHE A 587 5.65 12.92 8.61
N ASN A 588 5.83 14.12 8.03
CA ASN A 588 7.03 14.47 7.24
C ASN A 588 8.22 14.89 8.11
N ASN A 589 8.01 15.18 9.39
CA ASN A 589 9.05 15.49 10.35
C ASN A 589 8.81 14.68 11.64
N PRO A 590 9.07 13.35 11.62
CA PRO A 590 8.59 12.44 12.66
C PRO A 590 9.33 12.56 14.00
N GLN A 591 10.33 13.45 14.10
CA GLN A 591 11.08 13.65 15.33
C GLN A 591 11.62 15.08 15.40
N ASP A 592 11.61 15.70 16.59
CA ASP A 592 12.26 16.99 16.81
C ASP A 592 13.80 16.86 16.84
N PRO A 593 14.58 17.95 16.66
CA PRO A 593 16.03 17.90 16.47
C PRO A 593 16.79 17.17 17.59
N ASP A 594 16.35 17.34 18.82
CA ASP A 594 16.97 16.75 20.01
C ASP A 594 16.44 15.34 20.31
N GLY A 595 15.43 14.92 19.54
CA GLY A 595 14.77 13.65 19.66
C GLY A 595 13.98 13.45 20.96
N ALA A 596 13.68 14.56 21.63
CA ALA A 596 12.88 14.63 22.82
C ALA A 596 11.42 14.24 22.56
N VAL A 597 10.89 14.54 21.38
CA VAL A 597 9.56 14.14 20.91
C VAL A 597 9.71 13.39 19.61
N ARG A 598 9.22 12.14 19.58
CA ARG A 598 9.20 11.31 18.38
C ARG A 598 7.81 10.75 18.14
N LEU A 599 7.31 10.96 16.93
CA LEU A 599 6.14 10.28 16.38
C LEU A 599 6.62 9.02 15.65
N HIS A 600 6.18 7.85 16.11
CA HIS A 600 6.51 6.58 15.48
C HIS A 600 5.57 6.32 14.30
N PRO A 601 6.12 5.93 13.13
CA PRO A 601 5.29 5.65 11.96
C PRO A 601 4.47 4.38 12.19
N THR A 602 3.16 4.53 12.27
CA THR A 602 2.22 3.42 12.10
C THR A 602 2.02 3.21 10.61
N ARG A 603 2.95 2.49 9.98
CA ARG A 603 2.86 2.23 8.54
C ARG A 603 1.52 1.62 8.16
N SER A 604 0.77 2.33 7.33
CA SER A 604 -0.25 1.80 6.43
C SER A 604 0.39 0.82 5.45
N VAL A 605 -0.25 -0.34 5.29
CA VAL A 605 -0.20 -1.06 4.02
C VAL A 605 -0.86 -0.15 2.97
N PRO A 606 -0.38 -0.08 1.71
CA PRO A 606 -1.13 0.60 0.66
C PRO A 606 -2.56 0.05 0.60
N GLY A 607 -3.56 0.87 0.96
CA GLY A 607 -4.97 0.49 0.98
C GLY A 607 -5.59 0.17 2.36
N GLU A 608 -4.84 0.23 3.47
CA GLU A 608 -5.40 0.09 4.82
C GLU A 608 -5.29 1.38 5.65
N PRO A 609 -6.40 1.90 6.23
CA PRO A 609 -6.38 3.16 6.95
C PRO A 609 -5.72 3.04 8.33
N VAL A 610 -4.84 3.98 8.68
CA VAL A 610 -4.18 4.04 10.00
C VAL A 610 -5.22 4.25 11.11
N ARG A 611 -5.14 3.44 12.17
CA ARG A 611 -6.07 3.47 13.33
C ARG A 611 -5.41 3.79 14.67
N ALA A 612 -4.10 3.94 14.69
CA ALA A 612 -3.35 4.32 15.88
C ALA A 612 -2.06 5.05 15.48
N ALA A 613 -1.49 5.81 16.39
CA ALA A 613 -0.16 6.40 16.28
C ALA A 613 0.48 6.45 17.67
N GLU A 614 1.79 6.33 17.74
CA GLU A 614 2.52 6.34 19.01
C GLU A 614 3.51 7.50 19.05
N LEU A 615 3.54 8.21 20.17
CA LEU A 615 4.44 9.33 20.43
C LEU A 615 5.21 9.07 21.71
N THR A 616 6.55 9.11 21.62
CA THR A 616 7.43 9.02 22.79
C THR A 616 7.97 10.39 23.15
N LEU A 617 8.01 10.67 24.46
CA LEU A 617 8.53 11.91 25.04
C LEU A 617 9.67 11.59 26.00
N ASP A 618 10.83 12.17 25.78
CA ASP A 618 11.92 12.24 26.75
C ASP A 618 12.05 13.68 27.27
N PRO A 619 11.50 13.97 28.47
CA PRO A 619 11.48 15.34 29.00
C PRO A 619 12.87 15.87 29.40
N GLU A 620 13.87 15.01 29.54
CA GLU A 620 15.25 15.41 29.86
C GLU A 620 16.00 15.93 28.63
N ARG A 621 15.56 15.55 27.43
CA ARG A 621 16.11 15.99 26.15
C ARG A 621 15.40 17.20 25.57
N LEU A 622 14.30 17.64 26.17
CA LEU A 622 13.61 18.84 25.72
C LEU A 622 14.53 20.06 25.85
N PRO A 623 14.47 21.02 24.90
CA PRO A 623 15.23 22.25 24.97
C PRO A 623 15.04 22.94 26.34
N ALA A 624 16.10 23.52 26.89
CA ALA A 624 16.09 24.06 28.26
C ALA A 624 15.03 25.17 28.50
N GLY A 625 14.53 25.79 27.43
CA GLY A 625 13.43 26.78 27.46
C GLY A 625 12.03 26.21 27.25
N ALA A 626 11.88 24.94 26.88
CA ALA A 626 10.59 24.32 26.64
C ALA A 626 9.81 24.13 27.94
N ASP A 627 8.56 24.59 27.95
CA ASP A 627 7.66 24.52 29.10
C ASP A 627 6.37 23.76 28.80
N GLU A 628 6.07 23.51 27.52
CA GLU A 628 4.89 22.79 27.07
C GLU A 628 5.17 21.93 25.82
N VAL A 629 4.65 20.70 25.77
CA VAL A 629 4.57 19.88 24.55
C VAL A 629 3.12 19.62 24.25
N VAL A 630 2.60 20.21 23.17
CA VAL A 630 1.20 20.12 22.77
C VAL A 630 1.02 18.93 21.83
N VAL A 631 0.03 18.09 22.08
CA VAL A 631 -0.36 16.98 21.19
C VAL A 631 -1.72 17.30 20.57
N ALA A 632 -1.78 17.23 19.24
CA ALA A 632 -2.96 17.57 18.45
C ALA A 632 -3.27 16.50 17.41
N VAL A 633 -4.51 16.51 16.93
CA VAL A 633 -4.95 15.70 15.78
C VAL A 633 -5.69 16.57 14.77
N SER A 634 -5.54 16.24 13.49
CA SER A 634 -6.30 16.84 12.39
C SER A 634 -6.70 15.78 11.37
N THR A 635 -7.83 16.00 10.69
CA THR A 635 -8.22 15.19 9.53
C THR A 635 -7.47 15.66 8.28
N GLU A 636 -7.08 14.74 7.41
CA GLU A 636 -6.36 15.03 6.16
C GLU A 636 -7.08 16.07 5.28
N GLU A 637 -6.34 17.08 4.80
CA GLU A 637 -6.86 18.26 4.08
C GLU A 637 -6.65 18.22 2.55
N GLU A 638 -6.38 17.05 1.96
CA GLU A 638 -6.25 16.88 0.50
C GLU A 638 -7.62 16.80 -0.22
N GLU A 639 -7.66 16.92 -1.57
CA GLU A 639 -8.92 16.85 -2.33
C GLU A 639 -9.49 15.42 -2.35
N PRO A 640 -10.74 15.17 -1.90
CA PRO A 640 -11.80 16.11 -1.49
C PRO A 640 -11.67 16.63 -0.04
N PRO A 641 -12.18 17.85 0.26
CA PRO A 641 -11.88 18.58 1.49
C PRO A 641 -12.10 17.78 2.77
N ALA A 642 -11.21 18.02 3.75
CA ALA A 642 -11.21 17.42 5.08
C ALA A 642 -12.62 17.27 5.69
N LEU A 643 -12.93 16.05 6.11
CA LEU A 643 -14.18 15.75 6.81
C LEU A 643 -14.11 16.24 8.27
N PRO A 644 -15.21 16.78 8.84
CA PRO A 644 -15.24 17.18 10.24
C PRO A 644 -14.85 16.06 11.22
N LEU A 645 -14.23 16.42 12.35
CA LEU A 645 -13.91 15.48 13.44
C LEU A 645 -15.15 14.75 13.99
N GLY A 646 -16.36 15.28 13.75
CA GLY A 646 -17.64 14.60 13.96
C GLY A 646 -17.74 13.18 13.40
N TYR A 647 -16.98 12.86 12.34
CA TYR A 647 -16.93 11.54 11.70
C TYR A 647 -15.89 10.58 12.30
N VAL A 648 -15.04 11.06 13.21
CA VAL A 648 -14.10 10.22 13.96
C VAL A 648 -14.79 9.75 15.23
N HIS A 649 -14.69 8.46 15.53
CA HIS A 649 -15.27 7.83 16.70
C HIS A 649 -14.22 7.12 17.54
N GLY A 650 -14.45 7.06 18.85
CA GLY A 650 -13.59 6.30 19.75
C GLY A 650 -12.14 6.78 19.82
N LEU A 651 -11.87 8.05 19.50
CA LEU A 651 -10.54 8.64 19.67
C LEU A 651 -10.15 8.56 21.16
N ALA A 652 -9.10 7.81 21.44
CA ALA A 652 -8.61 7.54 22.77
C ALA A 652 -7.08 7.59 22.81
N MET A 653 -6.57 8.01 23.97
CA MET A 653 -5.16 8.08 24.30
C MET A 653 -4.87 7.13 25.46
N THR A 654 -3.78 6.37 25.37
CA THR A 654 -3.21 5.61 26.50
C THR A 654 -1.79 6.10 26.78
N GLY A 655 -1.49 6.38 28.05
CA GLY A 655 -0.19 6.90 28.49
C GLY A 655 0.53 5.93 29.41
N SER A 656 1.80 5.70 29.17
CA SER A 656 2.75 5.08 30.10
C SER A 656 3.81 6.13 30.41
N TYR A 657 3.97 6.51 31.67
CA TYR A 657 4.82 7.64 32.05
C TYR A 657 6.07 7.17 32.78
N GLY A 658 7.22 7.68 32.36
CA GLY A 658 8.50 7.47 33.03
C GLY A 658 8.69 8.36 34.26
N PRO A 659 9.86 8.30 34.90
CA PRO A 659 10.19 9.10 36.08
C PRO A 659 9.94 10.59 35.85
N HIS A 660 9.43 11.28 36.88
CA HIS A 660 9.12 12.72 36.84
C HIS A 660 8.11 13.15 35.77
N THR A 661 7.40 12.21 35.15
CA THR A 661 6.27 12.48 34.26
C THR A 661 5.01 11.81 34.78
N ALA A 662 3.87 12.49 34.70
CA ALA A 662 2.58 11.94 35.13
C ALA A 662 1.47 12.31 34.15
N GLY A 663 0.40 11.52 34.15
CA GLY A 663 -0.79 11.80 33.37
C GLY A 663 -1.79 10.65 33.51
N PRO A 664 -2.95 10.74 32.85
CA PRO A 664 -3.93 9.67 32.87
C PRO A 664 -3.46 8.47 32.04
N GLU A 665 -3.54 7.27 32.61
CA GLU A 665 -3.27 6.01 31.88
C GLU A 665 -4.15 5.86 30.64
N ARG A 666 -5.38 6.39 30.68
CA ARG A 666 -6.30 6.44 29.56
C ARG A 666 -7.16 7.70 29.56
N TRP A 667 -7.37 8.26 28.37
CA TRP A 667 -8.30 9.35 28.11
C TRP A 667 -9.07 9.11 26.81
N ALA A 668 -10.30 9.61 26.71
CA ALA A 668 -11.12 9.49 25.50
C ALA A 668 -11.73 10.85 25.15
N ALA A 669 -11.71 11.20 23.86
CA ALA A 669 -12.24 12.44 23.34
C ALA A 669 -13.72 12.30 22.96
N ALA A 670 -14.50 13.37 23.17
CA ALA A 670 -15.87 13.48 22.68
C ALA A 670 -15.89 14.25 21.36
N THR A 671 -15.73 13.54 20.24
CA THR A 671 -15.67 14.14 18.89
C THR A 671 -17.05 14.27 18.22
N GLY A 672 -18.10 13.67 18.78
CA GLY A 672 -19.43 13.61 18.18
C GLY A 672 -20.03 14.99 17.90
N GLY A 673 -20.36 15.25 16.63
CA GLY A 673 -21.00 16.49 16.19
C GLY A 673 -20.07 17.71 16.10
N MET A 674 -18.75 17.53 16.22
CA MET A 674 -17.78 18.63 16.04
C MET A 674 -17.65 19.00 14.55
N PRO A 675 -17.95 20.25 14.14
CA PRO A 675 -17.79 20.70 12.77
C PRO A 675 -16.33 21.01 12.39
N GLU A 676 -15.43 21.17 13.37
CA GLU A 676 -14.02 21.46 13.14
C GLU A 676 -13.23 20.23 12.66
N THR A 677 -12.15 20.46 11.91
CA THR A 677 -11.26 19.43 11.33
C THR A 677 -10.00 19.17 12.17
N ALA A 678 -9.79 19.92 13.26
CA ALA A 678 -8.62 19.81 14.12
C ALA A 678 -8.97 19.97 15.61
N MET A 679 -8.23 19.28 16.49
CA MET A 679 -8.45 19.30 17.93
C MET A 679 -7.15 19.11 18.71
N LEU A 680 -7.07 19.77 19.87
CA LEU A 680 -6.03 19.53 20.87
C LEU A 680 -6.39 18.32 21.73
N VAL A 681 -5.57 17.27 21.67
CA VAL A 681 -5.69 16.09 22.53
C VAL A 681 -5.35 16.48 23.97
N GLY A 682 -4.24 17.19 24.15
CA GLY A 682 -3.76 17.64 25.45
C GLY A 682 -2.33 18.18 25.35
N SER A 683 -1.74 18.50 26.49
CA SER A 683 -0.34 18.93 26.53
C SER A 683 0.39 18.41 27.76
N PHE A 684 1.66 18.10 27.59
CA PHE A 684 2.59 17.94 28.69
C PHE A 684 3.04 19.33 29.14
N GLN A 685 2.83 19.66 30.41
CA GLN A 685 3.25 20.94 30.97
C GLN A 685 4.29 20.72 32.07
N ARG A 686 5.32 21.57 32.07
CA ARG A 686 6.36 21.54 33.11
C ARG A 686 5.92 22.33 34.35
N ARG A 687 5.88 21.68 35.51
CA ARG A 687 5.61 22.32 36.82
C ARG A 687 6.55 21.77 37.88
N GLY A 688 7.30 22.67 38.54
CA GLY A 688 8.19 22.28 39.64
C GLY A 688 9.25 21.24 39.27
N GLY A 689 9.70 21.21 38.00
CA GLY A 689 10.68 20.26 37.50
C GLY A 689 10.12 18.90 37.07
N SER A 690 8.82 18.66 37.23
CA SER A 690 8.12 17.47 36.71
C SER A 690 7.19 17.84 35.56
N TRP A 691 6.90 16.88 34.68
CA TRP A 691 6.00 17.05 33.55
C TRP A 691 4.66 16.38 33.83
N THR A 692 3.56 17.04 33.46
CA THR A 692 2.23 16.47 33.63
C THR A 692 1.42 16.61 32.35
N PHE A 693 0.93 15.48 31.82
CA PHE A 693 0.01 15.49 30.70
C PHE A 693 -1.40 15.86 31.17
N THR A 694 -1.93 16.94 30.60
CA THR A 694 -3.30 17.39 30.84
C THR A 694 -4.11 17.25 29.56
N PRO A 695 -5.10 16.32 29.50
CA PRO A 695 -6.00 16.22 28.37
C PRO A 695 -6.87 17.47 28.21
N SER A 696 -7.22 17.81 26.97
CA SER A 696 -7.97 19.03 26.63
C SER A 696 -9.26 18.73 25.87
N GLY A 697 -9.16 18.03 24.73
CA GLY A 697 -10.31 17.73 23.85
C GLY A 697 -10.97 18.97 23.23
N LYS A 698 -10.24 20.08 23.08
CA LYS A 698 -10.76 21.35 22.54
C LYS A 698 -10.56 21.45 21.04
N ALA A 699 -11.64 21.70 20.31
CA ALA A 699 -11.61 21.97 18.87
C ALA A 699 -10.80 23.22 18.52
N VAL A 700 -10.20 23.22 17.33
CA VAL A 700 -9.43 24.33 16.77
C VAL A 700 -9.99 24.68 15.38
N ALA A 701 -10.38 25.94 15.21
CA ALA A 701 -10.86 26.45 13.93
C ALA A 701 -9.68 26.62 12.95
N GLY A 702 -9.92 26.35 11.67
CA GLY A 702 -8.93 26.53 10.61
C GLY A 702 -8.01 25.34 10.37
N GLY A 703 -8.32 24.15 10.91
CA GLY A 703 -7.62 22.91 10.54
C GLY A 703 -6.17 22.82 11.03
N LEU A 704 -5.34 22.05 10.32
CA LEU A 704 -3.91 21.92 10.65
C LEU A 704 -3.17 23.25 10.51
N ALA A 705 -3.51 24.04 9.48
CA ALA A 705 -2.98 25.40 9.33
C ALA A 705 -3.35 26.29 10.52
N GLY A 706 -4.59 26.17 11.02
CA GLY A 706 -5.03 26.86 12.24
C GLY A 706 -4.27 26.42 13.49
N LEU A 707 -3.91 25.13 13.61
CA LEU A 707 -3.04 24.62 14.68
C LEU A 707 -1.62 25.18 14.59
N ALA A 708 -1.03 25.18 13.39
CA ALA A 708 0.31 25.67 13.13
C ALA A 708 0.44 27.19 13.39
N VAL A 709 -0.48 27.99 12.84
CA VAL A 709 -0.52 29.46 13.05
C VAL A 709 -0.73 29.81 14.52
N ARG A 710 -1.60 29.07 15.23
CA ARG A 710 -1.87 29.32 16.65
C ARG A 710 -0.62 29.19 17.53
N TRP A 711 0.31 28.31 17.15
CA TRP A 711 1.57 28.09 17.88
C TRP A 711 2.78 28.77 17.24
N GLY A 712 2.57 29.59 16.20
CA GLY A 712 3.58 30.48 15.64
C GLY A 712 4.46 29.88 14.55
N VAL A 713 4.06 28.76 13.96
CA VAL A 713 4.69 28.19 12.76
C VAL A 713 4.28 29.01 11.53
N ALA A 714 5.24 29.34 10.67
CA ALA A 714 4.96 30.01 9.39
C ALA A 714 4.38 28.98 8.40
N VAL A 715 3.16 29.22 7.92
CA VAL A 715 2.51 28.37 6.91
C VAL A 715 2.42 29.19 5.63
N GLU A 716 3.10 28.77 4.56
CA GLU A 716 2.92 29.32 3.20
C GLU A 716 1.78 28.64 2.45
#